data_AF-A0A9X3F5F8-F1
#
_entry.id   AF-A0A9X3F5F8-F1
#
_cell.length_a   1.000
_cell.length_b   1.000
_cell.length_c   1.000
_cell.angle_alpha   90.00
_cell.angle_beta   90.00
_cell.angle_gamma   90.00
#
_symmetry.space_group_name_H-M   'P 1'
#
loop_
_entity.id
_entity.type
_entity.pdbx_description
1 polymer ?
#
loop_
_entity_poly.entity_id
_entity_poly.type
_entity_poly.pdbx_seq_one_letter_code
_entity_poly.pdbx_strand_id
1 'polypeptide(L)'
;MKRLSLIGSWKRLGVQVGLLAGVGIAFIGGSEPPPAIAAPVCVEEGQCTFVKPLFLIVADYSTSMNTMFDANQTRWEAAVSAIVAMVDADNGYLQGNVLLGLMRFGHDPNVGQTGTLIQNDSSGITDGQKIDVGFYDEAAPDKAYYQCNGEAIKTAIMSVPAPINGNLVGIGTWTKGALDRAKAYIQQTWTDHPNDKQQRKGAIVVLTDGEWTDPSGTQKLQPANQNPSITAKDLFDNNGVPTYVVAIGEAMGKMFADELAMNGGTGTAYDASNPQQLIDALKMVVQAIINDVIQPVCAPGLPRIMVLLDASSSMLNINNGTQAGPMGMTGWDAAREALAGANSLFDQVVMGNQAVENLVHLGLAVFGYNMPAPGEQKLLVDYGPCMKDNFQWALDPNTSCEAPGCTDPWGGPPITWTFKDGSAIDPPGFDAQTLSHMPKCDFAGNLPNACVGSGTYTHLGLQLVQQNITDYKAACSNPMFPYPCDANTKFINILVTDGDYQSTDAQVQAPLQAMFNAGVTTYVIGFGDLVNSPMSMTKLNNMANWGSGGAEMYYDANNQMALEAALASIIEQISFDPCCGFVNCANVPEPTTDEPDPLPMDTTSTTSESESATDTATDTETTTDTGVTATDTDATTDTPVTTTDTTETSAGPGTDTTPTTTETPTTGATESGGTDSDSGEPTTGNNPTGGQVTATAGDTEGESETSDTEGTDSATGGSTDSAGGCGCKVDDAEGQTRGLLASLFTLGLAGFIRRRRRA
;
A
#
# COMPACT_ATOMS: atom_id res chain seq x y z
N MET A 1 -45.23 -45.97 -25.55
CA MET A 1 -46.58 -45.47 -25.14
C MET A 1 -46.44 -44.77 -23.80
N LYS A 2 -47.21 -43.69 -23.53
CA LYS A 2 -47.29 -42.92 -22.26
C LYS A 2 -45.94 -42.29 -21.81
N ARG A 3 -45.73 -40.97 -21.60
CA ARG A 3 -46.44 -39.82 -20.98
C ARG A 3 -46.46 -39.77 -19.43
N LEU A 4 -46.01 -38.61 -18.93
CA LEU A 4 -46.35 -37.88 -17.67
C LEU A 4 -45.55 -38.16 -16.37
N SER A 5 -44.61 -37.25 -16.06
CA SER A 5 -44.55 -36.32 -14.89
C SER A 5 -45.34 -36.64 -13.60
N LEU A 6 -44.72 -36.40 -12.42
CA LEU A 6 -45.20 -35.45 -11.38
C LEU A 6 -44.26 -35.32 -10.13
N ILE A 7 -43.88 -34.07 -9.81
CA ILE A 7 -43.70 -33.37 -8.50
C ILE A 7 -43.65 -34.18 -7.17
N GLY A 8 -42.72 -33.83 -6.25
CA GLY A 8 -43.05 -33.75 -4.79
C GLY A 8 -41.98 -33.94 -3.70
N SER A 9 -41.92 -32.98 -2.75
CA SER A 9 -41.31 -32.98 -1.38
C SER A 9 -39.79 -33.24 -1.21
N TRP A 10 -38.96 -32.53 -0.43
CA TRP A 10 -39.01 -31.86 0.90
C TRP A 10 -38.87 -32.75 2.17
N LYS A 11 -37.88 -32.37 2.99
CA LYS A 11 -37.74 -32.45 4.48
C LYS A 11 -37.25 -33.73 5.21
N ARG A 12 -36.10 -33.52 5.89
CA ARG A 12 -35.68 -33.94 7.26
C ARG A 12 -35.24 -35.39 7.55
N LEU A 13 -33.95 -35.51 7.87
CA LEU A 13 -33.32 -36.04 9.12
C LEU A 13 -31.80 -35.84 8.97
N GLY A 14 -30.98 -35.57 10.00
CA GLY A 14 -31.28 -35.30 11.40
C GLY A 14 -30.01 -35.19 12.25
N VAL A 15 -29.63 -33.95 12.61
CA VAL A 15 -29.14 -33.50 13.93
C VAL A 15 -28.80 -34.60 14.97
N GLN A 16 -27.51 -34.77 15.29
CA GLN A 16 -26.98 -34.95 16.67
C GLN A 16 -25.46 -35.20 16.69
N VAL A 17 -24.66 -34.16 16.96
CA VAL A 17 -23.82 -34.02 18.17
C VAL A 17 -23.76 -32.52 18.49
N GLY A 18 -23.82 -32.17 19.77
CA GLY A 18 -23.60 -30.82 20.29
C GLY A 18 -23.15 -30.89 21.75
N LEU A 19 -22.68 -29.76 22.29
CA LEU A 19 -22.03 -29.62 23.60
C LEU A 19 -20.69 -30.39 23.74
N LEU A 20 -19.56 -29.68 23.68
CA LEU A 20 -18.55 -29.59 24.76
C LEU A 20 -17.33 -28.75 24.32
N ALA A 21 -17.52 -27.43 24.20
CA ALA A 21 -16.45 -26.44 24.02
C ALA A 21 -16.94 -25.03 24.40
N GLY A 22 -17.31 -24.84 25.67
CA GLY A 22 -17.75 -23.55 26.20
C GLY A 22 -16.98 -23.22 27.48
N VAL A 23 -16.67 -21.93 27.66
CA VAL A 23 -15.86 -21.37 28.76
C VAL A 23 -14.37 -21.73 28.70
N GLY A 24 -13.64 -20.95 27.90
CA GLY A 24 -12.21 -20.69 28.05
C GLY A 24 -11.98 -19.21 27.73
N ILE A 25 -11.87 -18.36 28.75
CA ILE A 25 -11.68 -16.91 28.59
C ILE A 25 -10.22 -16.56 28.90
N ALA A 26 -9.73 -15.54 28.19
CA ALA A 26 -8.54 -14.72 28.44
C ALA A 26 -7.25 -15.09 27.67
N PHE A 27 -6.58 -14.02 27.21
CA PHE A 27 -5.20 -13.91 26.72
C PHE A 27 -4.74 -14.88 25.63
N ILE A 28 -5.09 -14.54 24.38
CA ILE A 28 -4.14 -14.59 23.26
C ILE A 28 -4.11 -13.17 22.66
N GLY A 29 -2.93 -12.61 22.47
CA GLY A 29 -2.76 -11.23 22.03
C GLY A 29 -3.03 -11.07 20.54
N GLY A 30 -4.26 -10.71 20.17
CA GLY A 30 -4.47 -9.94 18.95
C GLY A 30 -3.81 -8.58 19.15
N SER A 31 -2.95 -8.17 18.22
CA SER A 31 -2.32 -6.85 18.25
C SER A 31 -3.37 -5.76 18.36
N GLU A 32 -3.18 -4.80 19.27
CA GLU A 32 -3.96 -3.57 19.24
C GLU A 32 -3.73 -2.90 17.87
N PRO A 33 -4.77 -2.39 17.20
CA PRO A 33 -4.56 -1.59 15.98
C PRO A 33 -3.63 -0.42 16.34
N PRO A 34 -2.64 -0.09 15.49
CA PRO A 34 -1.60 0.86 15.84
C PRO A 34 -2.24 2.18 16.29
N PRO A 35 -1.79 2.77 17.42
CA PRO A 35 -2.40 3.98 17.95
C PRO A 35 -2.27 5.09 16.90
N ALA A 36 -3.40 5.49 16.32
CA ALA A 36 -3.45 6.48 15.26
C ALA A 36 -2.74 7.76 15.71
N ILE A 37 -1.56 8.04 15.15
CA ILE A 37 -0.80 9.27 15.44
C ILE A 37 -1.76 10.44 15.25
N ALA A 38 -1.89 11.29 16.26
CA ALA A 38 -2.97 12.27 16.35
C ALA A 38 -3.01 13.18 15.10
N ALA A 39 -3.92 12.85 14.19
CA ALA A 39 -4.15 13.63 12.98
C ALA A 39 -4.61 15.04 13.37
N PRO A 40 -4.31 16.08 12.57
CA PRO A 40 -4.96 17.37 12.75
C PRO A 40 -6.48 17.16 12.71
N VAL A 41 -7.19 17.75 13.68
CA VAL A 41 -8.57 17.40 14.09
C VAL A 41 -9.61 17.50 12.95
N CYS A 42 -9.25 18.16 11.85
CA CYS A 42 -9.80 17.87 10.53
C CYS A 42 -8.73 18.09 9.46
N VAL A 43 -8.84 17.36 8.33
CA VAL A 43 -8.13 17.63 7.09
C VAL A 43 -9.15 18.07 6.05
N GLU A 44 -8.99 19.25 5.43
CA GLU A 44 -9.90 19.69 4.34
C GLU A 44 -9.57 18.99 3.00
N GLU A 45 -10.55 18.92 2.09
CA GLU A 45 -10.29 18.44 0.73
C GLU A 45 -9.39 19.41 -0.05
N GLY A 46 -8.19 18.95 -0.38
CA GLY A 46 -7.18 19.65 -1.16
C GLY A 46 -6.39 18.71 -2.07
N GLN A 47 -5.25 19.16 -2.60
CA GLN A 47 -4.50 18.41 -3.61
C GLN A 47 -3.91 17.08 -3.11
N CYS A 48 -3.71 16.91 -1.79
CA CYS A 48 -3.16 15.70 -1.18
C CYS A 48 -4.14 14.99 -0.22
N THR A 49 -5.43 15.00 -0.55
CA THR A 49 -6.46 14.23 0.16
C THR A 49 -7.38 13.54 -0.84
N PHE A 50 -7.91 12.37 -0.49
CA PHE A 50 -8.91 11.69 -1.30
C PHE A 50 -10.28 12.39 -1.20
N VAL A 51 -11.15 12.12 -2.19
CA VAL A 51 -12.53 12.60 -2.19
C VAL A 51 -13.33 11.86 -1.12
N LYS A 52 -13.60 12.53 0.00
CA LYS A 52 -14.22 11.97 1.21
C LYS A 52 -15.59 11.36 0.92
N PRO A 53 -15.87 10.09 1.30
CA PRO A 53 -17.18 9.52 1.08
C PRO A 53 -18.26 10.21 1.93
N LEU A 54 -19.50 10.15 1.45
CA LEU A 54 -20.69 10.58 2.18
C LEU A 54 -21.07 9.50 3.20
N PHE A 55 -21.09 9.79 4.51
CA PHE A 55 -21.49 8.81 5.53
C PHE A 55 -22.68 9.30 6.35
N LEU A 56 -23.87 8.71 6.12
CA LEU A 56 -25.11 9.09 6.80
C LEU A 56 -25.42 8.16 7.97
N ILE A 57 -25.48 8.74 9.17
CA ILE A 57 -26.00 8.10 10.38
C ILE A 57 -27.52 8.25 10.38
N VAL A 58 -28.26 7.14 10.41
CA VAL A 58 -29.73 7.10 10.46
C VAL A 58 -30.16 6.46 11.78
N ALA A 59 -30.53 7.30 12.75
CA ALA A 59 -30.82 6.88 14.12
C ALA A 59 -32.32 6.80 14.41
N ASP A 60 -32.73 5.66 14.94
CA ASP A 60 -34.09 5.39 15.44
C ASP A 60 -34.41 6.26 16.67
N TYR A 61 -35.53 6.98 16.61
CA TYR A 61 -36.06 7.85 17.65
C TYR A 61 -37.47 7.38 18.08
N SER A 62 -37.78 6.08 17.90
CA SER A 62 -39.00 5.45 18.39
C SER A 62 -39.04 5.40 19.92
N THR A 63 -40.24 5.23 20.50
CA THR A 63 -40.41 5.20 21.95
C THR A 63 -39.89 3.90 22.61
N SER A 64 -39.57 2.86 21.83
CA SER A 64 -38.86 1.68 22.36
C SER A 64 -37.43 2.01 22.80
N MET A 65 -36.80 3.03 22.19
CA MET A 65 -35.46 3.51 22.58
C MET A 65 -35.40 4.05 24.02
N ASN A 66 -36.54 4.40 24.63
CA ASN A 66 -36.63 4.76 26.04
C ASN A 66 -36.55 3.57 27.01
N THR A 67 -36.51 2.34 26.49
CA THR A 67 -36.31 1.14 27.31
C THR A 67 -34.89 1.13 27.87
N MET A 68 -34.74 0.70 29.12
CA MET A 68 -33.42 0.47 29.74
C MET A 68 -32.60 -0.51 28.90
N PHE A 69 -31.34 -0.18 28.65
CA PHE A 69 -30.38 -1.04 27.96
C PHE A 69 -29.42 -1.71 28.96
N ASP A 70 -29.06 -1.00 30.03
CA ASP A 70 -28.41 -1.57 31.21
C ASP A 70 -29.13 -1.13 32.51
N ALA A 71 -28.44 -1.11 33.66
CA ALA A 71 -29.02 -0.69 34.93
C ALA A 71 -29.21 0.83 35.09
N ASN A 72 -28.53 1.66 34.29
CA ASN A 72 -28.39 3.10 34.47
C ASN A 72 -28.74 3.92 33.22
N GLN A 73 -28.77 3.32 32.02
CA GLN A 73 -28.88 4.00 30.73
C GLN A 73 -29.97 3.38 29.83
N THR A 74 -30.73 4.21 29.13
CA THR A 74 -31.68 3.80 28.08
C THR A 74 -30.98 3.51 26.75
N ARG A 75 -31.67 2.80 25.84
CA ARG A 75 -31.16 2.55 24.46
C ARG A 75 -30.91 3.86 23.71
N TRP A 76 -31.73 4.90 23.93
CA TRP A 76 -31.54 6.24 23.38
C TRP A 76 -30.24 6.87 23.88
N GLU A 77 -30.05 6.98 25.19
CA GLU A 77 -28.85 7.59 25.79
C GLU A 77 -27.57 6.82 25.40
N ALA A 78 -27.65 5.49 25.29
CA ALA A 78 -26.56 4.66 24.81
C ALA A 78 -26.25 4.90 23.32
N ALA A 79 -27.27 5.05 22.46
CA ALA A 79 -27.07 5.37 21.05
C ALA A 79 -26.49 6.78 20.85
N VAL A 80 -26.94 7.78 21.62
CA VAL A 80 -26.33 9.12 21.68
C VAL A 80 -24.85 9.02 22.07
N SER A 81 -24.55 8.27 23.14
CA SER A 81 -23.18 8.06 23.63
C SER A 81 -22.29 7.35 22.61
N ALA A 82 -22.82 6.35 21.90
CA ALA A 82 -22.09 5.57 20.92
C ALA A 82 -21.84 6.35 19.61
N ILE A 83 -22.79 7.19 19.17
CA ILE A 83 -22.56 8.13 18.05
C ILE A 83 -21.45 9.12 18.39
N VAL A 84 -21.47 9.69 19.61
CA VAL A 84 -20.40 10.59 20.09
C VAL A 84 -19.05 9.86 20.12
N ALA A 85 -19.00 8.68 20.74
CA ALA A 85 -17.79 7.86 20.81
C ALA A 85 -17.26 7.40 19.44
N MET A 86 -18.13 7.22 18.45
CA MET A 86 -17.76 6.89 17.06
C MET A 86 -17.16 8.11 16.33
N VAL A 87 -17.66 9.32 16.57
CA VAL A 87 -17.09 10.55 15.97
C VAL A 87 -15.73 10.90 16.56
N ASP A 88 -15.54 10.68 17.87
CA ASP A 88 -14.28 10.93 18.58
C ASP A 88 -13.30 9.73 18.52
N ALA A 89 -13.71 8.59 17.94
CA ALA A 89 -12.87 7.40 17.79
C ALA A 89 -11.62 7.68 16.95
N ASP A 90 -10.55 6.95 17.27
CA ASP A 90 -9.31 6.87 16.48
C ASP A 90 -8.73 8.26 16.17
N ASN A 91 -8.70 9.09 17.22
CA ASN A 91 -8.32 10.51 17.23
C ASN A 91 -9.14 11.40 16.27
N GLY A 92 -10.42 11.08 16.11
CA GLY A 92 -11.34 11.81 15.23
C GLY A 92 -11.24 11.40 13.77
N TYR A 93 -10.83 10.16 13.47
CA TYR A 93 -10.61 9.68 12.11
C TYR A 93 -11.78 10.02 11.18
N LEU A 94 -13.02 9.69 11.57
CA LEU A 94 -14.22 9.96 10.75
C LEU A 94 -14.38 11.45 10.40
N GLN A 95 -14.29 12.35 11.39
CA GLN A 95 -14.50 13.78 11.14
C GLN A 95 -13.38 14.44 10.30
N GLY A 96 -12.21 13.80 10.21
CA GLY A 96 -11.16 14.19 9.27
C GLY A 96 -11.29 13.56 7.87
N ASN A 97 -11.92 12.39 7.74
CA ASN A 97 -11.81 11.51 6.56
C ASN A 97 -13.13 11.23 5.80
N VAL A 98 -14.30 11.53 6.37
CA VAL A 98 -15.59 11.37 5.68
C VAL A 98 -16.45 12.62 5.84
N LEU A 99 -17.39 12.84 4.92
CA LEU A 99 -18.43 13.86 5.08
C LEU A 99 -19.58 13.24 5.87
N LEU A 100 -19.68 13.59 7.15
CA LEU A 100 -20.70 13.04 8.05
C LEU A 100 -22.06 13.71 7.81
N GLY A 101 -23.13 12.93 7.99
CA GLY A 101 -24.49 13.42 8.08
C GLY A 101 -25.23 12.70 9.22
N LEU A 102 -26.22 13.37 9.81
CA LEU A 102 -27.07 12.82 10.86
C LEU A 102 -28.55 13.00 10.50
N MET A 103 -29.26 11.88 10.45
CA MET A 103 -30.71 11.78 10.34
C MET A 103 -31.27 11.08 11.58
N ARG A 104 -32.44 11.53 12.04
CA ARG A 104 -33.31 10.77 12.96
C ARG A 104 -34.65 10.46 12.32
N PHE A 105 -35.27 9.36 12.74
CA PHE A 105 -36.58 8.94 12.23
C PHE A 105 -37.50 8.37 13.31
N GLY A 106 -38.80 8.45 13.05
CA GLY A 106 -39.86 7.90 13.89
C GLY A 106 -40.99 7.36 13.03
N HIS A 107 -42.19 7.92 13.18
CA HIS A 107 -43.36 7.63 12.35
C HIS A 107 -44.03 8.94 11.88
N ASP A 108 -44.81 8.87 10.81
CA ASP A 108 -45.69 9.94 10.35
C ASP A 108 -47.03 9.84 11.11
N PRO A 109 -47.38 10.81 11.98
CA PRO A 109 -48.58 10.75 12.79
C PRO A 109 -49.88 11.02 12.01
N ASN A 110 -49.82 11.44 10.73
CA ASN A 110 -50.98 11.75 9.91
C ASN A 110 -50.72 11.53 8.41
N VAL A 111 -50.39 10.27 8.09
CA VAL A 111 -50.00 9.73 6.77
C VAL A 111 -50.71 10.41 5.59
N GLY A 112 -49.94 11.20 4.83
CA GLY A 112 -50.40 11.89 3.62
C GLY A 112 -50.81 13.35 3.81
N GLN A 113 -50.61 13.92 5.00
CA GLN A 113 -50.46 15.37 5.19
C GLN A 113 -48.97 15.72 5.32
N THR A 114 -48.57 16.89 4.81
CA THR A 114 -47.18 17.36 4.87
C THR A 114 -47.00 18.39 5.97
N GLY A 115 -45.81 18.42 6.60
CA GLY A 115 -45.52 19.32 7.73
C GLY A 115 -46.09 18.84 9.07
N THR A 116 -46.30 17.53 9.22
CA THR A 116 -46.87 16.90 10.41
C THR A 116 -45.80 16.72 11.49
N LEU A 117 -46.11 17.14 12.73
CA LEU A 117 -45.22 16.99 13.89
C LEU A 117 -45.76 15.93 14.85
N ILE A 118 -44.86 15.15 15.45
CA ILE A 118 -45.21 14.14 16.45
C ILE A 118 -45.78 14.81 17.70
N GLN A 119 -46.95 14.37 18.16
CA GLN A 119 -47.67 15.04 19.24
C GLN A 119 -46.96 14.84 20.60
N ASN A 120 -46.77 15.96 21.32
CA ASN A 120 -46.10 16.04 22.64
C ASN A 120 -44.58 15.74 22.62
N ASP A 121 -43.97 15.65 21.44
CA ASP A 121 -42.52 15.50 21.26
C ASP A 121 -41.88 16.84 20.83
N SER A 122 -40.58 16.99 21.10
CA SER A 122 -39.80 18.22 20.89
C SER A 122 -38.62 18.07 19.93
N SER A 123 -38.47 16.91 19.27
CA SER A 123 -37.36 16.62 18.34
C SER A 123 -37.29 17.49 17.09
N GLY A 124 -38.44 18.05 16.68
CA GLY A 124 -38.65 18.65 15.36
C GLY A 124 -38.80 17.65 14.20
N ILE A 125 -38.95 16.34 14.47
CA ILE A 125 -39.24 15.34 13.44
C ILE A 125 -40.55 15.71 12.74
N THR A 126 -40.49 15.78 11.41
CA THR A 126 -41.57 16.21 10.53
C THR A 126 -41.82 15.13 9.48
N ASP A 127 -43.08 14.74 9.27
CA ASP A 127 -43.47 13.66 8.33
C ASP A 127 -42.69 12.34 8.55
N GLY A 128 -42.27 12.11 9.81
CA GLY A 128 -41.57 10.91 10.26
C GLY A 128 -40.04 10.92 10.16
N GLN A 129 -39.38 11.96 9.62
CA GLN A 129 -37.92 12.08 9.59
C GLN A 129 -37.41 13.48 9.99
N LYS A 130 -36.11 13.60 10.21
CA LYS A 130 -35.36 14.87 10.26
C LYS A 130 -33.91 14.65 9.85
N ILE A 131 -33.38 15.52 8.97
CA ILE A 131 -31.93 15.74 8.87
C ILE A 131 -31.58 16.73 10.00
N ASP A 132 -30.75 16.32 10.95
CA ASP A 132 -30.25 17.20 12.00
C ASP A 132 -28.91 17.85 11.59
N VAL A 133 -28.09 17.15 10.80
CA VAL A 133 -26.86 17.67 10.17
C VAL A 133 -26.75 17.11 8.75
N GLY A 134 -26.63 17.98 7.76
CA GLY A 134 -26.40 17.59 6.36
C GLY A 134 -24.92 17.38 6.04
N PHE A 135 -24.62 16.87 4.85
CA PHE A 135 -23.24 16.81 4.33
C PHE A 135 -22.72 18.18 3.85
N TYR A 136 -23.62 19.10 3.53
CA TYR A 136 -23.32 20.35 2.84
C TYR A 136 -24.33 21.45 3.18
N ASP A 137 -23.96 22.70 2.89
CA ASP A 137 -24.84 23.84 3.11
C ASP A 137 -25.86 23.98 1.97
N GLU A 138 -27.10 23.55 2.22
CA GLU A 138 -28.19 23.66 1.24
C GLU A 138 -28.53 25.11 0.86
N ALA A 139 -28.18 26.10 1.69
CA ALA A 139 -28.50 27.52 1.51
C ALA A 139 -27.35 28.35 0.90
N ALA A 140 -26.11 27.86 0.95
CA ALA A 140 -24.96 28.52 0.34
C ALA A 140 -25.07 28.55 -1.21
N PRO A 141 -24.67 29.64 -1.90
CA PRO A 141 -24.79 29.72 -3.36
C PRO A 141 -23.95 28.71 -4.14
N ASP A 142 -22.86 28.25 -3.53
CA ASP A 142 -21.89 27.27 -4.03
C ASP A 142 -22.11 25.85 -3.46
N LYS A 143 -23.09 25.68 -2.56
CA LYS A 143 -23.47 24.41 -1.91
C LYS A 143 -22.35 23.72 -1.12
N ALA A 144 -21.36 24.47 -0.64
CA ALA A 144 -20.14 23.92 -0.04
C ALA A 144 -20.36 22.80 1.00
N TYR A 145 -19.60 21.71 0.86
CA TYR A 145 -19.58 20.59 1.80
C TYR A 145 -19.03 20.98 3.17
N TYR A 146 -19.61 20.43 4.23
CA TYR A 146 -19.12 20.60 5.59
C TYR A 146 -17.98 19.62 5.88
N GLN A 147 -16.77 20.00 5.46
CA GLN A 147 -15.55 19.18 5.53
C GLN A 147 -15.21 18.61 6.92
N CYS A 148 -15.65 19.27 7.99
CA CYS A 148 -15.13 19.10 9.36
C CYS A 148 -16.25 19.11 10.42
N ASN A 149 -17.38 18.44 10.17
CA ASN A 149 -18.62 18.63 10.94
C ASN A 149 -18.84 17.67 12.13
N GLY A 150 -17.83 16.92 12.58
CA GLY A 150 -17.98 15.99 13.72
C GLY A 150 -18.51 16.65 15.00
N GLU A 151 -18.01 17.83 15.36
CA GLU A 151 -18.53 18.58 16.52
C GLU A 151 -19.99 19.05 16.33
N ALA A 152 -20.43 19.28 15.10
CA ALA A 152 -21.83 19.58 14.80
C ALA A 152 -22.72 18.34 14.93
N ILE A 153 -22.24 17.15 14.51
CA ILE A 153 -22.92 15.86 14.74
C ILE A 153 -23.11 15.63 16.25
N LYS A 154 -22.03 15.78 17.04
CA LYS A 154 -22.05 15.62 18.50
C LYS A 154 -22.99 16.64 19.17
N THR A 155 -22.86 17.91 18.83
CA THR A 155 -23.73 18.99 19.36
C THR A 155 -25.20 18.72 19.04
N ALA A 156 -25.51 18.32 17.80
CA ALA A 156 -26.86 18.00 17.38
C ALA A 156 -27.43 16.82 18.17
N ILE A 157 -26.76 15.66 18.20
CA ILE A 157 -27.28 14.46 18.85
C ILE A 157 -27.38 14.60 20.39
N MET A 158 -26.46 15.31 21.03
CA MET A 158 -26.52 15.58 22.48
C MET A 158 -27.60 16.62 22.86
N SER A 159 -28.03 17.47 21.92
CA SER A 159 -29.12 18.44 22.18
C SER A 159 -30.53 17.81 22.14
N VAL A 160 -30.64 16.56 21.68
CA VAL A 160 -31.91 15.88 21.46
C VAL A 160 -32.40 15.20 22.75
N PRO A 161 -33.58 15.57 23.28
CA PRO A 161 -34.17 14.91 24.45
C PRO A 161 -34.64 13.49 24.11
N ALA A 162 -34.91 12.68 25.13
CA ALA A 162 -35.45 11.34 24.94
C ALA A 162 -36.86 11.36 24.27
N PRO A 163 -37.18 10.42 23.36
CA PRO A 163 -38.46 10.33 22.65
C PRO A 163 -39.71 10.54 23.53
N ILE A 164 -40.57 11.51 23.17
CA ILE A 164 -41.71 11.99 23.98
C ILE A 164 -41.37 12.14 25.47
N ASN A 165 -40.21 12.74 25.77
CA ASN A 165 -39.71 12.98 27.13
C ASN A 165 -39.56 11.70 27.98
N GLY A 166 -39.16 10.59 27.37
CA GLY A 166 -38.92 9.31 28.05
C GLY A 166 -40.12 8.36 28.13
N ASN A 167 -41.22 8.64 27.42
CA ASN A 167 -42.40 7.79 27.43
C ASN A 167 -42.18 6.49 26.61
N LEU A 168 -42.52 5.33 27.16
CA LEU A 168 -42.30 4.02 26.51
C LEU A 168 -43.25 3.72 25.33
N VAL A 169 -44.24 4.58 25.05
CA VAL A 169 -45.19 4.42 23.94
C VAL A 169 -45.53 5.76 23.26
N GLY A 170 -45.59 5.77 21.93
CA GLY A 170 -46.13 6.87 21.13
C GLY A 170 -45.35 7.22 19.85
N ILE A 171 -44.16 6.66 19.62
CA ILE A 171 -43.44 6.78 18.33
C ILE A 171 -43.09 5.39 17.81
N GLY A 172 -43.58 5.06 16.61
CA GLY A 172 -43.20 3.85 15.87
C GLY A 172 -41.91 4.00 15.05
N THR A 173 -41.52 2.93 14.36
CA THR A 173 -40.19 2.76 13.74
C THR A 173 -40.32 2.63 12.22
N TRP A 174 -40.65 3.73 11.52
CA TRP A 174 -40.86 3.71 10.06
C TRP A 174 -39.53 3.79 9.28
N THR A 175 -38.69 2.76 9.44
CA THR A 175 -37.34 2.67 8.85
C THR A 175 -37.33 2.84 7.32
N LYS A 176 -38.40 2.44 6.61
CA LYS A 176 -38.48 2.67 5.16
C LYS A 176 -38.61 4.15 4.81
N GLY A 177 -39.39 4.93 5.55
CA GLY A 177 -39.46 6.39 5.35
C GLY A 177 -38.11 7.06 5.57
N ALA A 178 -37.35 6.59 6.56
CA ALA A 178 -35.97 7.02 6.80
C ALA A 178 -35.06 6.74 5.59
N LEU A 179 -35.06 5.50 5.07
CA LEU A 179 -34.24 5.14 3.91
C LEU A 179 -34.70 5.79 2.60
N ASP A 180 -36.01 6.00 2.41
CA ASP A 180 -36.53 6.73 1.24
C ASP A 180 -36.07 8.19 1.28
N ARG A 181 -36.11 8.84 2.46
CA ARG A 181 -35.58 10.19 2.66
C ARG A 181 -34.05 10.23 2.53
N ALA A 182 -33.33 9.22 3.00
CA ALA A 182 -31.88 9.12 2.87
C ALA A 182 -31.46 8.99 1.40
N LYS A 183 -32.14 8.12 0.63
CA LYS A 183 -31.94 7.98 -0.81
C LYS A 183 -32.20 9.29 -1.55
N ALA A 184 -33.32 9.95 -1.24
CA ALA A 184 -33.63 11.27 -1.81
C ALA A 184 -32.57 12.32 -1.46
N TYR A 185 -32.03 12.31 -0.24
CA TYR A 185 -31.00 13.26 0.20
C TYR A 185 -29.64 13.03 -0.48
N ILE A 186 -29.18 11.78 -0.60
CA ILE A 186 -27.96 11.45 -1.34
C ILE A 186 -28.12 11.80 -2.84
N GLN A 187 -29.30 11.53 -3.42
CA GLN A 187 -29.60 11.92 -4.80
C GLN A 187 -29.66 13.44 -5.00
N GLN A 188 -30.16 14.21 -4.03
CA GLN A 188 -30.07 15.68 -4.06
C GLN A 188 -28.62 16.16 -3.92
N THR A 189 -27.83 15.53 -3.04
CA THR A 189 -26.40 15.84 -2.86
C THR A 189 -25.64 15.72 -4.18
N TRP A 190 -25.84 14.63 -4.93
CA TRP A 190 -25.28 14.43 -6.28
C TRP A 190 -25.97 15.25 -7.40
N THR A 191 -27.10 15.91 -7.12
CA THR A 191 -27.76 16.83 -8.07
C THR A 191 -27.19 18.24 -7.92
N ASP A 192 -26.95 18.67 -6.69
CA ASP A 192 -26.25 19.90 -6.35
C ASP A 192 -24.74 19.79 -6.71
N HIS A 193 -24.16 18.58 -6.58
CA HIS A 193 -22.76 18.25 -6.91
C HIS A 193 -22.65 17.20 -8.03
N PRO A 194 -22.88 17.57 -9.31
CA PRO A 194 -22.99 16.61 -10.42
C PRO A 194 -21.68 15.89 -10.80
N ASN A 195 -20.52 16.47 -10.48
CA ASN A 195 -19.20 15.86 -10.76
C ASN A 195 -18.92 14.68 -9.81
N ASP A 196 -19.36 14.81 -8.56
CA ASP A 196 -19.01 13.94 -7.45
C ASP A 196 -19.59 12.53 -7.58
N LYS A 197 -20.70 12.35 -8.31
CA LYS A 197 -21.45 11.09 -8.38
C LYS A 197 -20.62 9.86 -8.83
N GLN A 198 -19.51 10.06 -9.53
CA GLN A 198 -18.61 8.97 -9.94
C GLN A 198 -17.41 8.77 -9.00
N GLN A 199 -17.05 9.79 -8.22
CA GLN A 199 -15.84 9.85 -7.38
C GLN A 199 -16.19 9.62 -5.91
N ARG A 200 -17.18 10.36 -5.40
CA ARG A 200 -17.62 10.40 -4.01
C ARG A 200 -18.60 9.26 -3.74
N LYS A 201 -18.07 8.15 -3.22
CA LYS A 201 -18.87 7.03 -2.69
C LYS A 201 -19.76 7.48 -1.54
N GLY A 202 -20.81 6.71 -1.24
CA GLY A 202 -21.68 6.96 -0.09
C GLY A 202 -21.97 5.68 0.69
N ALA A 203 -22.16 5.78 1.99
CA ALA A 203 -22.55 4.69 2.89
C ALA A 203 -23.60 5.19 3.89
N ILE A 204 -24.44 4.27 4.38
CA ILE A 204 -25.47 4.54 5.39
C ILE A 204 -25.28 3.56 6.56
N VAL A 205 -25.36 4.04 7.80
CA VAL A 205 -25.55 3.18 8.98
C VAL A 205 -26.94 3.40 9.57
N VAL A 206 -27.70 2.33 9.76
CA VAL A 206 -29.01 2.33 10.41
C VAL A 206 -28.87 1.77 11.82
N LEU A 207 -29.13 2.60 12.83
CA LEU A 207 -29.27 2.18 14.23
C LEU A 207 -30.75 1.99 14.52
N THR A 208 -31.18 0.83 15.02
CA THR A 208 -32.58 0.55 15.38
C THR A 208 -32.72 -0.50 16.48
N ASP A 209 -33.76 -0.38 17.31
CA ASP A 209 -34.01 -1.30 18.44
C ASP A 209 -35.22 -2.22 18.29
N GLY A 210 -35.96 -2.12 17.17
CA GLY A 210 -37.22 -2.82 17.00
C GLY A 210 -37.60 -3.13 15.56
N GLU A 211 -38.56 -4.04 15.44
CA GLU A 211 -39.22 -4.38 14.17
C GLU A 211 -39.86 -3.14 13.53
N TRP A 212 -39.48 -2.87 12.26
CA TRP A 212 -39.97 -1.73 11.49
C TRP A 212 -41.50 -1.71 11.39
N THR A 213 -42.07 -0.50 11.27
CA THR A 213 -43.51 -0.26 11.19
C THR A 213 -43.96 0.29 9.85
N ASP A 214 -45.27 0.26 9.61
CA ASP A 214 -45.93 1.13 8.63
C ASP A 214 -45.71 2.64 8.96
N PRO A 215 -46.05 3.56 8.03
CA PRO A 215 -45.88 5.00 8.22
C PRO A 215 -46.58 5.54 9.47
N SER A 216 -47.74 4.99 9.86
CA SER A 216 -48.48 5.43 11.05
C SER A 216 -47.92 4.90 12.37
N GLY A 217 -46.91 4.03 12.35
CA GLY A 217 -46.34 3.42 13.56
C GLY A 217 -47.23 2.38 14.23
N THR A 218 -48.31 1.92 13.58
CA THR A 218 -49.33 1.06 14.21
C THR A 218 -49.23 -0.43 13.85
N GLN A 219 -48.63 -0.77 12.72
CA GLN A 219 -48.45 -2.14 12.24
C GLN A 219 -46.97 -2.47 12.13
N LYS A 220 -46.51 -3.54 12.81
CA LYS A 220 -45.14 -4.07 12.72
C LYS A 220 -45.00 -5.06 11.56
N LEU A 221 -43.88 -4.98 10.84
CA LEU A 221 -43.51 -5.83 9.70
C LEU A 221 -44.57 -5.93 8.60
N GLN A 222 -45.50 -4.97 8.53
CA GLN A 222 -46.61 -4.88 7.57
C GLN A 222 -46.99 -3.42 7.33
N PRO A 223 -47.59 -3.07 6.17
CA PRO A 223 -47.77 -3.93 5.00
C PRO A 223 -46.43 -4.17 4.27
N ALA A 224 -46.33 -5.25 3.48
CA ALA A 224 -45.05 -5.69 2.91
C ALA A 224 -44.34 -4.66 2.00
N ASN A 225 -45.05 -3.68 1.43
CA ASN A 225 -44.47 -2.58 0.65
C ASN A 225 -43.81 -1.48 1.52
N GLN A 226 -43.92 -1.59 2.84
CA GLN A 226 -43.25 -0.72 3.83
C GLN A 226 -41.97 -1.35 4.41
N ASN A 227 -41.52 -2.46 3.84
CA ASN A 227 -40.27 -3.10 4.19
C ASN A 227 -39.05 -2.23 3.76
N PRO A 228 -38.14 -1.83 4.69
CA PRO A 228 -36.95 -1.03 4.39
C PRO A 228 -35.96 -1.74 3.44
N SER A 229 -35.92 -3.07 3.42
CA SER A 229 -35.04 -3.86 2.54
C SER A 229 -35.23 -3.52 1.05
N ILE A 230 -36.43 -3.08 0.66
CA ILE A 230 -36.75 -2.63 -0.70
C ILE A 230 -35.88 -1.43 -1.09
N THR A 231 -35.73 -0.46 -0.17
CA THR A 231 -34.98 0.77 -0.43
C THR A 231 -33.48 0.56 -0.25
N ALA A 232 -33.05 -0.26 0.72
CA ALA A 232 -31.65 -0.63 0.88
C ALA A 232 -31.11 -1.38 -0.37
N LYS A 233 -31.91 -2.28 -0.96
CA LYS A 233 -31.55 -2.93 -2.22
C LYS A 233 -31.42 -1.96 -3.38
N ASP A 234 -32.33 -1.00 -3.50
CA ASP A 234 -32.32 0.01 -4.55
C ASP A 234 -31.13 1.00 -4.40
N LEU A 235 -30.76 1.33 -3.17
CA LEU A 235 -29.54 2.08 -2.82
C LEU A 235 -28.26 1.31 -3.22
N PHE A 236 -28.19 0.01 -2.92
CA PHE A 236 -27.05 -0.82 -3.27
C PHE A 236 -26.96 -1.09 -4.78
N ASP A 237 -27.98 -1.72 -5.36
CA ASP A 237 -28.00 -2.15 -6.78
C ASP A 237 -27.86 -0.99 -7.77
N ASN A 238 -28.57 0.13 -7.55
CA ASN A 238 -28.68 1.22 -8.53
C ASN A 238 -27.85 2.46 -8.18
N ASN A 239 -27.40 2.60 -6.93
CA ASN A 239 -26.63 3.76 -6.47
C ASN A 239 -25.27 3.41 -5.84
N GLY A 240 -24.95 2.13 -5.63
CA GLY A 240 -23.66 1.70 -5.06
C GLY A 240 -23.45 2.13 -3.61
N VAL A 241 -24.54 2.35 -2.86
CA VAL A 241 -24.52 2.82 -1.47
C VAL A 241 -24.81 1.64 -0.54
N PRO A 242 -23.79 1.04 0.12
CA PRO A 242 -24.02 0.03 1.15
C PRO A 242 -24.82 0.60 2.33
N THR A 243 -25.70 -0.24 2.87
CA THR A 243 -26.48 0.05 4.09
C THR A 243 -26.06 -0.92 5.19
N TYR A 244 -25.34 -0.42 6.18
CA TYR A 244 -24.98 -1.12 7.41
C TYR A 244 -26.12 -1.06 8.42
N VAL A 245 -26.29 -2.10 9.23
CA VAL A 245 -27.37 -2.17 10.25
C VAL A 245 -26.76 -2.54 11.59
N VAL A 246 -27.09 -1.75 12.62
CA VAL A 246 -26.73 -2.01 14.02
C VAL A 246 -28.02 -2.25 14.81
N ALA A 247 -28.16 -3.48 15.30
CA ALA A 247 -29.36 -4.00 15.93
C ALA A 247 -29.24 -3.94 17.46
N ILE A 248 -30.02 -3.05 18.08
CA ILE A 248 -29.95 -2.75 19.52
C ILE A 248 -30.99 -3.59 20.26
N GLY A 249 -30.56 -4.33 21.29
CA GLY A 249 -31.48 -4.98 22.25
C GLY A 249 -32.53 -5.92 21.63
N GLU A 250 -33.76 -5.45 21.43
CA GLU A 250 -34.86 -6.26 20.87
C GLU A 250 -34.78 -6.47 19.35
N ALA A 251 -33.98 -5.68 18.63
CA ALA A 251 -33.65 -5.93 17.22
C ALA A 251 -32.63 -7.06 17.03
N MET A 252 -31.91 -7.47 18.09
CA MET A 252 -30.80 -8.43 17.98
C MET A 252 -31.24 -9.80 17.44
N GLY A 253 -30.44 -10.37 16.53
CA GLY A 253 -30.69 -11.67 15.92
C GLY A 253 -32.04 -11.79 15.20
N LYS A 254 -32.68 -10.66 14.86
CA LYS A 254 -33.96 -10.62 14.15
C LYS A 254 -33.72 -10.67 12.66
N MET A 255 -34.39 -11.61 11.98
CA MET A 255 -34.28 -11.80 10.53
C MET A 255 -34.50 -10.52 9.70
N PHE A 256 -35.28 -9.53 10.19
CA PHE A 256 -35.50 -8.28 9.44
C PHE A 256 -34.24 -7.39 9.40
N ALA A 257 -33.37 -7.46 10.42
CA ALA A 257 -32.14 -6.68 10.48
C ALA A 257 -31.08 -7.27 9.54
N ASP A 258 -30.94 -8.61 9.55
CA ASP A 258 -30.12 -9.34 8.58
C ASP A 258 -30.66 -9.17 7.15
N GLU A 259 -31.99 -9.25 6.95
CA GLU A 259 -32.59 -9.01 5.64
C GLU A 259 -32.27 -7.60 5.12
N LEU A 260 -32.28 -6.60 6.01
CA LEU A 260 -31.94 -5.22 5.66
C LEU A 260 -30.46 -5.05 5.31
N ALA A 261 -29.55 -5.61 6.11
CA ALA A 261 -28.11 -5.59 5.86
C ALA A 261 -27.74 -6.35 4.57
N MET A 262 -28.31 -7.54 4.38
CA MET A 262 -28.08 -8.39 3.21
C MET A 262 -28.57 -7.73 1.90
N ASN A 263 -29.75 -7.09 1.94
CA ASN A 263 -30.24 -6.33 0.79
C ASN A 263 -29.46 -5.01 0.60
N GLY A 264 -28.97 -4.42 1.68
CA GLY A 264 -28.03 -3.30 1.69
C GLY A 264 -26.59 -3.63 1.31
N GLY A 265 -26.30 -4.88 0.93
CA GLY A 265 -24.97 -5.33 0.48
C GLY A 265 -23.95 -5.63 1.57
N THR A 266 -24.28 -5.45 2.85
CA THR A 266 -23.35 -5.56 4.00
C THR A 266 -23.41 -6.90 4.74
N GLY A 267 -24.27 -7.83 4.30
CA GLY A 267 -24.31 -9.22 4.78
C GLY A 267 -25.26 -9.45 5.95
N THR A 268 -24.80 -9.21 7.18
CA THR A 268 -25.55 -9.45 8.43
C THR A 268 -25.57 -8.20 9.30
N ALA A 269 -26.56 -8.08 10.19
CA ALA A 269 -26.59 -6.96 11.13
C ALA A 269 -25.53 -7.11 12.24
N TYR A 270 -25.06 -5.99 12.77
CA TYR A 270 -24.19 -5.95 13.96
C TYR A 270 -25.05 -5.91 15.22
N ASP A 271 -25.04 -6.99 15.98
CA ASP A 271 -25.82 -7.18 17.21
C ASP A 271 -25.17 -6.48 18.43
N ALA A 272 -25.92 -5.64 19.14
CA ALA A 272 -25.46 -4.91 20.32
C ALA A 272 -26.36 -5.15 21.55
N SER A 273 -25.83 -5.87 22.56
CA SER A 273 -26.59 -6.24 23.78
C SER A 273 -26.45 -5.27 24.96
N ASN A 274 -25.50 -4.35 24.90
CA ASN A 274 -25.19 -3.39 25.97
C ASN A 274 -24.45 -2.16 25.39
N PRO A 275 -24.31 -1.05 26.16
CA PRO A 275 -23.71 0.19 25.64
C PRO A 275 -22.29 0.04 25.08
N GLN A 276 -21.44 -0.81 25.66
CA GLN A 276 -20.08 -1.03 25.14
C GLN A 276 -20.12 -1.74 23.78
N GLN A 277 -20.90 -2.82 23.67
CA GLN A 277 -21.07 -3.52 22.39
C GLN A 277 -21.70 -2.63 21.30
N LEU A 278 -22.45 -1.59 21.66
CA LEU A 278 -22.96 -0.61 20.68
C LEU A 278 -21.85 0.31 20.14
N ILE A 279 -20.87 0.68 20.98
CA ILE A 279 -19.64 1.37 20.56
C ILE A 279 -18.80 0.43 19.67
N ASP A 280 -18.61 -0.82 20.10
CA ASP A 280 -17.80 -1.81 19.38
C ASP A 280 -18.42 -2.15 18.01
N ALA A 281 -19.75 -2.27 17.94
CA ALA A 281 -20.49 -2.46 16.70
C ALA A 281 -20.32 -1.28 15.72
N LEU A 282 -20.39 -0.04 16.20
CA LEU A 282 -20.12 1.14 15.38
C LEU A 282 -18.66 1.20 14.92
N LYS A 283 -17.68 0.82 15.76
CA LYS A 283 -16.28 0.70 15.34
C LYS A 283 -16.08 -0.34 14.24
N MET A 284 -16.74 -1.50 14.31
CA MET A 284 -16.70 -2.50 13.23
C MET A 284 -17.32 -1.97 11.93
N VAL A 285 -18.43 -1.22 12.01
CA VAL A 285 -19.00 -0.52 10.84
C VAL A 285 -18.02 0.51 10.26
N VAL A 286 -17.33 1.28 11.10
CA VAL A 286 -16.30 2.23 10.64
C VAL A 286 -15.14 1.50 9.94
N GLN A 287 -14.63 0.40 10.49
CA GLN A 287 -13.55 -0.37 9.85
C GLN A 287 -13.99 -1.00 8.52
N ALA A 288 -15.25 -1.50 8.44
CA ALA A 288 -15.80 -1.98 7.18
C ALA A 288 -15.91 -0.85 6.14
N ILE A 289 -16.35 0.35 6.54
CA ILE A 289 -16.39 1.53 5.66
C ILE A 289 -14.98 1.96 5.23
N ILE A 290 -13.98 1.90 6.11
CA ILE A 290 -12.58 2.17 5.73
C ILE A 290 -12.16 1.20 4.61
N ASN A 291 -12.34 -0.11 4.82
CA ASN A 291 -11.91 -1.13 3.87
C ASN A 291 -12.66 -1.06 2.53
N ASP A 292 -13.99 -0.95 2.57
CA ASP A 292 -14.86 -1.03 1.38
C ASP A 292 -15.00 0.30 0.62
N VAL A 293 -14.75 1.44 1.29
CA VAL A 293 -15.08 2.78 0.77
C VAL A 293 -13.89 3.74 0.77
N ILE A 294 -12.99 3.66 1.75
CA ILE A 294 -11.79 4.51 1.87
C ILE A 294 -10.55 3.72 1.43
N GLN A 295 -10.50 3.39 0.14
CA GLN A 295 -9.29 2.88 -0.48
C GLN A 295 -8.19 3.96 -0.40
N PRO A 296 -7.06 3.71 0.30
CA PRO A 296 -5.97 4.67 0.37
C PRO A 296 -5.33 4.80 -1.02
N VAL A 297 -5.52 5.95 -1.65
CA VAL A 297 -5.21 6.23 -3.08
C VAL A 297 -3.70 6.14 -3.40
N CYS A 298 -2.87 5.81 -2.42
CA CYS A 298 -1.40 5.84 -2.46
C CYS A 298 -0.79 4.47 -2.82
N ALA A 299 -1.42 3.36 -2.41
CA ALA A 299 -0.84 2.01 -2.55
C ALA A 299 -0.56 1.57 -4.02
N PRO A 300 -1.40 1.91 -5.03
CA PRO A 300 -1.13 1.52 -6.40
C PRO A 300 0.05 2.27 -7.05
N GLY A 301 0.23 3.55 -6.73
CA GLY A 301 1.10 4.45 -7.49
C GLY A 301 2.60 4.38 -7.15
N LEU A 302 2.97 3.80 -5.99
CA LEU A 302 4.36 3.81 -5.51
C LEU A 302 5.33 3.18 -6.52
N PRO A 303 6.50 3.79 -6.81
CA PRO A 303 7.48 3.23 -7.72
C PRO A 303 7.95 1.83 -7.31
N ARG A 304 8.19 0.98 -8.31
CA ARG A 304 8.78 -0.37 -8.20
C ARG A 304 10.22 -0.29 -8.73
N ILE A 305 11.22 -0.42 -7.85
CA ILE A 305 12.65 -0.30 -8.19
C ILE A 305 13.32 -1.67 -8.08
N MET A 306 13.93 -2.15 -9.17
CA MET A 306 14.71 -3.39 -9.19
C MET A 306 16.20 -3.08 -9.30
N VAL A 307 16.97 -3.45 -8.29
CA VAL A 307 18.43 -3.44 -8.34
C VAL A 307 18.89 -4.72 -9.02
N LEU A 308 19.62 -4.59 -10.12
CA LEU A 308 20.27 -5.70 -10.82
C LEU A 308 21.78 -5.63 -10.56
N LEU A 309 22.24 -6.44 -9.61
CA LEU A 309 23.62 -6.46 -9.14
C LEU A 309 24.46 -7.52 -9.87
N ASP A 310 25.67 -7.12 -10.24
CA ASP A 310 26.70 -8.00 -10.79
C ASP A 310 27.23 -8.97 -9.73
N ALA A 311 27.15 -10.27 -10.02
CA ALA A 311 27.66 -11.36 -9.21
C ALA A 311 28.76 -12.16 -9.94
N SER A 312 29.54 -11.49 -10.79
CA SER A 312 30.80 -12.00 -11.31
C SER A 312 31.85 -12.15 -10.21
N SER A 313 32.84 -13.04 -10.39
CA SER A 313 33.86 -13.28 -9.36
C SER A 313 34.79 -12.08 -9.15
N SER A 314 34.86 -11.14 -10.10
CA SER A 314 35.60 -9.87 -9.93
C SER A 314 35.12 -9.09 -8.70
N MET A 315 33.83 -9.17 -8.35
CA MET A 315 33.25 -8.51 -7.17
C MET A 315 33.83 -9.02 -5.85
N LEU A 316 34.36 -10.25 -5.79
CA LEU A 316 35.05 -10.80 -4.60
C LEU A 316 36.56 -10.50 -4.57
N ASN A 317 37.09 -9.84 -5.60
CA ASN A 317 38.52 -9.60 -5.74
C ASN A 317 38.89 -8.12 -5.58
N ILE A 318 40.13 -7.91 -5.18
CA ILE A 318 40.83 -6.62 -5.08
C ILE A 318 42.06 -6.63 -6.00
N ASN A 319 42.84 -5.54 -5.99
CA ASN A 319 44.10 -5.43 -6.74
C ASN A 319 43.90 -5.73 -8.25
N ASN A 320 42.92 -5.08 -8.89
CA ASN A 320 42.52 -5.32 -10.29
C ASN A 320 42.21 -6.80 -10.60
N GLY A 321 41.48 -7.50 -9.71
CA GLY A 321 41.05 -8.88 -9.94
C GLY A 321 42.13 -9.96 -9.72
N THR A 322 43.24 -9.63 -9.05
CA THR A 322 44.39 -10.55 -8.90
C THR A 322 44.47 -11.28 -7.54
N GLN A 323 43.61 -10.92 -6.60
CA GLN A 323 43.56 -11.47 -5.24
C GLN A 323 42.15 -11.34 -4.66
N ALA A 324 41.65 -12.35 -3.95
CA ALA A 324 40.42 -12.23 -3.15
C ALA A 324 40.61 -11.19 -2.03
N GLY A 325 39.58 -10.37 -1.77
CA GLY A 325 39.62 -9.34 -0.73
C GLY A 325 39.22 -9.88 0.65
N PRO A 326 39.78 -9.32 1.75
CA PRO A 326 39.25 -9.55 3.08
C PRO A 326 37.91 -8.82 3.29
N MET A 327 37.20 -9.16 4.36
CA MET A 327 35.94 -8.54 4.77
C MET A 327 35.99 -7.01 4.74
N GLY A 328 35.01 -6.40 4.09
CA GLY A 328 34.87 -4.94 3.97
C GLY A 328 35.79 -4.29 2.94
N MET A 329 36.47 -5.08 2.10
CA MET A 329 37.35 -4.58 1.02
C MET A 329 36.98 -5.11 -0.36
N THR A 330 36.06 -6.08 -0.48
CA THR A 330 35.61 -6.55 -1.79
C THR A 330 34.56 -5.60 -2.39
N GLY A 331 34.38 -5.66 -3.72
CA GLY A 331 33.26 -4.97 -4.37
C GLY A 331 31.90 -5.49 -3.88
N TRP A 332 31.80 -6.78 -3.56
CA TRP A 332 30.59 -7.37 -3.00
C TRP A 332 30.25 -6.80 -1.62
N ASP A 333 31.22 -6.70 -0.71
CA ASP A 333 31.01 -6.07 0.61
C ASP A 333 30.54 -4.62 0.44
N ALA A 334 31.25 -3.84 -0.39
CA ALA A 334 30.94 -2.43 -0.63
C ALA A 334 29.58 -2.21 -1.33
N ALA A 335 29.14 -3.16 -2.18
CA ALA A 335 27.81 -3.15 -2.76
C ALA A 335 26.72 -3.52 -1.73
N ARG A 336 26.98 -4.50 -0.85
CA ARG A 336 26.09 -4.86 0.26
C ARG A 336 25.85 -3.67 1.20
N GLU A 337 26.92 -3.00 1.64
CA GLU A 337 26.79 -1.85 2.54
C GLU A 337 26.04 -0.68 1.88
N ALA A 338 26.30 -0.37 0.62
CA ALA A 338 25.58 0.68 -0.10
C ALA A 338 24.10 0.34 -0.38
N LEU A 339 23.76 -0.96 -0.47
CA LEU A 339 22.39 -1.41 -0.75
C LEU A 339 21.56 -1.68 0.51
N ALA A 340 22.15 -2.08 1.64
CA ALA A 340 21.41 -2.45 2.86
C ALA A 340 22.08 -2.08 4.20
N GLY A 341 23.28 -1.48 4.20
CA GLY A 341 23.99 -1.07 5.41
C GLY A 341 23.42 0.19 6.09
N ALA A 342 24.24 0.86 6.91
CA ALA A 342 23.81 1.97 7.77
C ALA A 342 23.58 3.33 7.09
N ASN A 343 23.91 3.47 5.80
CA ASN A 343 23.65 4.67 4.97
C ASN A 343 23.13 4.24 3.58
N SER A 344 22.34 3.18 3.55
CA SER A 344 21.97 2.45 2.34
C SER A 344 21.02 3.21 1.41
N LEU A 345 20.70 2.58 0.27
CA LEU A 345 19.59 2.95 -0.61
C LEU A 345 18.26 3.19 0.13
N PHE A 346 17.96 2.41 1.17
CA PHE A 346 16.72 2.51 1.97
C PHE A 346 16.71 3.78 2.84
N ASP A 347 17.86 4.11 3.43
CA ASP A 347 18.04 5.22 4.38
C ASP A 347 18.13 6.60 3.69
N GLN A 348 18.19 6.66 2.36
CA GLN A 348 18.29 7.92 1.62
C GLN A 348 17.05 8.80 1.86
N VAL A 349 17.29 10.11 2.02
CA VAL A 349 16.26 11.04 2.51
C VAL A 349 15.80 11.99 1.40
N VAL A 350 14.54 11.89 1.00
CA VAL A 350 13.89 12.70 -0.05
C VAL A 350 12.63 13.42 0.48
N MET A 351 11.87 14.09 -0.41
CA MET A 351 10.51 14.61 -0.17
C MET A 351 10.31 15.43 1.13
N GLY A 352 11.33 16.17 1.58
CA GLY A 352 11.21 16.98 2.81
C GLY A 352 11.38 16.19 4.10
N ASN A 353 12.36 15.27 4.12
CA ASN A 353 12.81 14.46 5.26
C ASN A 353 12.08 13.10 5.44
N GLN A 354 11.96 12.33 4.35
CA GLN A 354 11.35 11.00 4.31
C GLN A 354 12.31 9.98 3.69
N ALA A 355 12.43 8.80 4.31
CA ALA A 355 13.28 7.71 3.82
C ALA A 355 12.73 7.09 2.52
N VAL A 356 13.61 6.53 1.68
CA VAL A 356 13.22 5.88 0.41
C VAL A 356 12.36 4.64 0.65
N GLU A 357 12.69 3.84 1.67
CA GLU A 357 11.93 2.63 2.04
C GLU A 357 10.43 2.88 2.28
N ASN A 358 10.09 4.09 2.71
CA ASN A 358 8.73 4.53 2.98
C ASN A 358 7.94 4.92 1.70
N LEU A 359 8.62 5.01 0.55
CA LEU A 359 8.18 5.66 -0.69
C LEU A 359 8.27 4.80 -1.95
N VAL A 360 8.90 3.62 -1.90
CA VAL A 360 9.06 2.70 -3.03
C VAL A 360 8.81 1.25 -2.60
N HIS A 361 8.65 0.37 -3.57
CA HIS A 361 8.91 -1.05 -3.36
C HIS A 361 10.25 -1.40 -4.02
N LEU A 362 11.13 -2.03 -3.26
CA LEU A 362 12.46 -2.43 -3.69
C LEU A 362 12.51 -3.94 -3.93
N GLY A 363 13.24 -4.35 -4.95
CA GLY A 363 13.56 -5.74 -5.25
C GLY A 363 15.02 -5.87 -5.70
N LEU A 364 15.58 -7.06 -5.56
CA LEU A 364 16.98 -7.37 -5.81
C LEU A 364 17.09 -8.61 -6.70
N ALA A 365 17.80 -8.45 -7.82
CA ALA A 365 18.21 -9.54 -8.70
C ALA A 365 19.73 -9.52 -8.89
N VAL A 366 20.31 -10.68 -9.15
CA VAL A 366 21.73 -10.84 -9.49
C VAL A 366 21.92 -11.45 -10.87
N PHE A 367 23.11 -11.29 -11.44
CA PHE A 367 23.55 -12.01 -12.64
C PHE A 367 25.03 -12.37 -12.59
N GLY A 368 25.38 -13.50 -13.19
CA GLY A 368 26.75 -14.01 -13.19
C GLY A 368 27.05 -14.86 -14.42
N TYR A 369 27.63 -16.05 -14.22
CA TYR A 369 27.97 -16.96 -15.31
C TYR A 369 26.75 -17.48 -16.08
N ASN A 370 26.95 -17.88 -17.33
CA ASN A 370 25.90 -18.49 -18.16
C ASN A 370 25.77 -20.02 -18.00
N MET A 371 26.56 -20.65 -17.11
CA MET A 371 26.63 -22.10 -16.96
C MET A 371 26.68 -22.58 -15.50
N PRO A 372 26.05 -23.73 -15.18
CA PRO A 372 25.13 -24.50 -16.04
C PRO A 372 23.86 -23.70 -16.36
N ALA A 373 23.23 -23.96 -17.51
CA ALA A 373 21.98 -23.29 -17.88
C ALA A 373 20.89 -23.52 -16.80
N PRO A 374 20.08 -22.50 -16.45
CA PRO A 374 19.89 -21.22 -17.15
C PRO A 374 21.01 -20.18 -16.97
N GLY A 375 21.92 -20.39 -16.02
CA GLY A 375 22.96 -19.47 -15.61
C GLY A 375 22.86 -19.16 -14.12
N GLU A 376 23.57 -18.12 -13.69
CA GLU A 376 23.67 -17.66 -12.30
C GLU A 376 22.70 -16.52 -11.98
N GLN A 377 21.96 -16.02 -12.97
CA GLN A 377 20.95 -14.99 -12.76
C GLN A 377 19.79 -15.50 -11.89
N LYS A 378 19.44 -14.72 -10.87
CA LYS A 378 18.52 -15.13 -9.81
C LYS A 378 17.82 -13.90 -9.24
N LEU A 379 16.50 -13.99 -9.04
CA LEU A 379 15.77 -13.01 -8.23
C LEU A 379 16.02 -13.39 -6.78
N LEU A 380 16.54 -12.45 -5.99
CA LEU A 380 16.83 -12.66 -4.57
C LEU A 380 15.67 -12.18 -3.71
N VAL A 381 15.08 -11.04 -4.09
CA VAL A 381 13.95 -10.40 -3.42
C VAL A 381 13.06 -9.77 -4.51
N ASP A 382 11.76 -10.07 -4.53
CA ASP A 382 10.81 -9.40 -5.45
C ASP A 382 10.36 -8.02 -4.90
N TYR A 383 9.61 -7.23 -5.65
CA TYR A 383 9.22 -5.87 -5.26
C TYR A 383 8.35 -5.81 -3.99
N GLY A 384 8.96 -5.47 -2.85
CA GLY A 384 8.27 -5.29 -1.57
C GLY A 384 8.56 -3.95 -0.87
N PRO A 385 7.68 -3.50 0.03
CA PRO A 385 8.00 -2.44 1.00
C PRO A 385 9.03 -2.95 2.04
N CYS A 386 9.77 -2.06 2.69
CA CYS A 386 10.63 -2.38 3.86
C CYS A 386 11.70 -3.48 3.68
N MET A 387 12.04 -3.87 2.45
CA MET A 387 12.90 -5.02 2.10
C MET A 387 14.39 -4.94 2.52
N LYS A 388 14.74 -4.11 3.51
CA LYS A 388 16.14 -3.83 3.90
C LYS A 388 16.83 -5.06 4.48
N ASP A 389 16.19 -5.73 5.43
CA ASP A 389 16.75 -6.92 6.08
C ASP A 389 16.85 -8.10 5.11
N ASN A 390 15.90 -8.19 4.17
CA ASN A 390 15.89 -9.19 3.09
C ASN A 390 17.11 -8.99 2.17
N PHE A 391 17.43 -7.74 1.80
CA PHE A 391 18.64 -7.42 1.04
C PHE A 391 19.91 -7.72 1.86
N GLN A 392 19.96 -7.33 3.14
CA GLN A 392 21.11 -7.57 4.01
C GLN A 392 21.40 -9.07 4.16
N TRP A 393 20.37 -9.87 4.45
CA TRP A 393 20.48 -11.32 4.61
C TRP A 393 20.82 -12.04 3.30
N ALA A 394 20.23 -11.62 2.17
CA ALA A 394 20.44 -12.25 0.87
C ALA A 394 21.87 -12.03 0.33
N LEU A 395 22.49 -10.90 0.66
CA LEU A 395 23.83 -10.50 0.23
C LEU A 395 24.94 -10.82 1.24
N ASP A 396 24.64 -11.22 2.48
CA ASP A 396 25.66 -11.54 3.48
C ASP A 396 26.44 -12.83 3.14
N PRO A 397 27.78 -12.77 2.99
CA PRO A 397 28.61 -13.95 2.78
C PRO A 397 28.45 -15.02 3.88
N ASN A 398 28.12 -14.64 5.12
CA ASN A 398 27.91 -15.61 6.20
C ASN A 398 26.66 -16.48 5.97
N THR A 399 25.56 -15.91 5.46
CA THR A 399 24.33 -16.64 5.16
C THR A 399 24.61 -17.87 4.29
N SER A 400 25.48 -17.71 3.28
CA SER A 400 25.79 -18.75 2.30
C SER A 400 27.04 -19.59 2.65
N CYS A 401 27.73 -19.32 3.76
CA CYS A 401 28.96 -20.01 4.15
C CYS A 401 28.67 -21.19 5.11
N GLU A 402 28.73 -22.42 4.61
CA GLU A 402 28.53 -23.62 5.44
C GLU A 402 29.58 -24.71 5.24
N ALA A 403 29.98 -25.36 6.34
CA ALA A 403 30.90 -26.48 6.32
C ALA A 403 30.23 -27.72 5.68
N PRO A 404 30.94 -28.50 4.85
CA PRO A 404 32.38 -28.45 4.59
C PRO A 404 32.79 -27.54 3.41
N GLY A 405 31.86 -26.83 2.77
CA GLY A 405 32.12 -26.03 1.57
C GLY A 405 32.76 -24.66 1.85
N CYS A 406 32.49 -24.08 3.01
CA CYS A 406 33.01 -22.81 3.48
C CYS A 406 33.17 -22.84 5.01
N THR A 407 34.25 -22.24 5.52
CA THR A 407 34.47 -22.01 6.97
C THR A 407 34.95 -20.59 7.28
N ASP A 408 35.17 -19.79 6.24
CA ASP A 408 35.57 -18.38 6.26
C ASP A 408 35.08 -17.79 4.93
N PRO A 409 34.09 -16.89 4.91
CA PRO A 409 33.55 -16.32 3.67
C PRO A 409 34.57 -15.48 2.88
N TRP A 410 35.65 -15.03 3.52
CA TRP A 410 36.71 -14.23 2.89
C TRP A 410 38.06 -14.98 2.85
N GLY A 411 38.06 -16.30 3.10
CA GLY A 411 39.25 -17.15 3.14
C GLY A 411 39.95 -17.36 1.79
N GLY A 412 39.35 -16.90 0.69
CA GLY A 412 39.86 -17.04 -0.68
C GLY A 412 39.56 -18.40 -1.33
N PRO A 413 39.96 -18.59 -2.60
CA PRO A 413 39.55 -19.75 -3.39
C PRO A 413 40.21 -21.07 -2.95
N PRO A 414 39.50 -22.22 -2.99
CA PRO A 414 38.11 -22.37 -3.41
C PRO A 414 37.10 -22.19 -2.26
N ILE A 415 36.01 -21.46 -2.50
CA ILE A 415 34.84 -21.42 -1.59
C ILE A 415 33.64 -22.06 -2.28
N THR A 416 33.00 -23.02 -1.61
CA THR A 416 31.73 -23.63 -2.06
C THR A 416 30.58 -23.11 -1.20
N TRP A 417 29.72 -22.29 -1.81
CA TRP A 417 28.57 -21.67 -1.16
C TRP A 417 27.36 -22.62 -1.08
N THR A 418 26.58 -22.49 0.00
CA THR A 418 25.30 -23.17 0.19
C THR A 418 24.18 -22.13 0.21
N PHE A 419 23.46 -22.00 -0.90
CA PHE A 419 22.38 -21.00 -1.02
C PHE A 419 21.11 -21.42 -0.28
N LYS A 420 20.46 -20.45 0.34
CA LYS A 420 19.31 -20.62 1.24
C LYS A 420 18.08 -19.84 0.76
N ASP A 421 16.94 -20.14 1.39
CA ASP A 421 15.69 -19.39 1.31
C ASP A 421 15.26 -18.98 2.72
N GLY A 422 15.26 -17.68 3.00
CA GLY A 422 14.97 -17.11 4.31
C GLY A 422 13.48 -17.17 4.68
N SER A 423 12.59 -17.49 3.73
CA SER A 423 11.17 -17.81 4.02
C SER A 423 10.96 -19.26 4.45
N ALA A 424 11.98 -20.11 4.28
CA ALA A 424 11.95 -21.54 4.61
C ALA A 424 12.88 -21.92 5.77
N ILE A 425 13.55 -20.94 6.39
CA ILE A 425 14.49 -21.12 7.49
C ILE A 425 14.16 -20.07 8.57
N ASP A 426 14.01 -20.53 9.80
CA ASP A 426 13.68 -19.72 10.98
C ASP A 426 14.81 -19.84 12.01
N PRO A 427 15.47 -18.73 12.41
CA PRO A 427 15.39 -17.39 11.82
C PRO A 427 16.03 -17.35 10.40
N PRO A 428 15.64 -16.41 9.53
CA PRO A 428 14.82 -15.22 9.79
C PRO A 428 13.31 -15.39 9.61
N GLY A 429 12.83 -16.39 8.86
CA GLY A 429 11.39 -16.66 8.71
C GLY A 429 10.59 -15.64 7.88
N PHE A 430 11.21 -14.95 6.91
CA PHE A 430 10.59 -13.87 6.13
C PHE A 430 9.27 -14.28 5.43
N ASP A 431 8.28 -13.38 5.44
CA ASP A 431 6.99 -13.56 4.74
C ASP A 431 7.15 -13.70 3.21
N ALA A 432 8.17 -13.04 2.64
CA ALA A 432 8.51 -13.08 1.22
C ALA A 432 9.70 -13.99 0.94
N GLN A 433 9.65 -14.76 -0.16
CA GLN A 433 10.78 -15.57 -0.63
C GLN A 433 12.02 -14.69 -0.82
N THR A 434 13.00 -14.93 0.04
CA THR A 434 14.24 -14.16 0.13
C THR A 434 15.39 -15.14 -0.06
N LEU A 435 16.11 -15.07 -1.17
CA LEU A 435 17.09 -16.10 -1.54
C LEU A 435 18.53 -15.60 -1.39
N SER A 436 19.37 -16.34 -0.66
CA SER A 436 20.78 -15.94 -0.51
C SER A 436 21.58 -16.19 -1.78
N HIS A 437 22.60 -15.37 -2.04
CA HIS A 437 23.53 -15.56 -3.15
C HIS A 437 24.94 -15.08 -2.81
N MET A 438 25.92 -15.67 -3.48
CA MET A 438 27.32 -15.25 -3.49
C MET A 438 27.95 -15.59 -4.86
N PRO A 439 28.78 -14.72 -5.45
CA PRO A 439 29.58 -15.05 -6.63
C PRO A 439 30.44 -16.30 -6.38
N LYS A 440 30.65 -17.16 -7.37
CA LYS A 440 31.58 -18.30 -7.22
C LYS A 440 32.99 -17.80 -6.93
N CYS A 441 33.68 -18.55 -6.07
CA CYS A 441 35.10 -18.37 -5.80
C CYS A 441 35.83 -19.69 -6.06
N ASP A 442 35.83 -20.14 -7.32
CA ASP A 442 36.61 -21.29 -7.78
C ASP A 442 38.12 -20.96 -7.83
N PHE A 443 38.96 -21.99 -7.76
CA PHE A 443 40.41 -21.87 -7.91
C PHE A 443 40.86 -21.99 -9.38
N ALA A 444 41.74 -21.09 -9.83
CA ALA A 444 42.44 -21.22 -11.12
C ALA A 444 43.96 -21.13 -10.97
N GLY A 445 44.69 -22.09 -11.56
CA GLY A 445 46.15 -22.19 -11.43
C GLY A 445 46.96 -21.02 -12.03
N ASN A 446 46.34 -20.15 -12.84
CA ASN A 446 46.94 -18.91 -13.35
C ASN A 446 46.65 -17.67 -12.49
N LEU A 447 45.67 -17.74 -11.58
CA LEU A 447 45.31 -16.71 -10.60
C LEU A 447 45.00 -17.38 -9.25
N PRO A 448 45.98 -18.07 -8.62
CA PRO A 448 45.73 -18.99 -7.51
C PRO A 448 45.21 -18.33 -6.22
N ASN A 449 45.26 -17.00 -6.15
CA ASN A 449 44.81 -16.21 -5.00
C ASN A 449 43.49 -15.47 -5.25
N ALA A 450 42.90 -15.57 -6.45
CA ALA A 450 41.72 -14.81 -6.87
C ALA A 450 40.51 -15.71 -7.10
N CYS A 451 39.33 -15.27 -6.67
CA CYS A 451 38.07 -15.93 -6.97
C CYS A 451 37.83 -15.92 -8.49
N VAL A 452 37.47 -17.06 -9.08
CA VAL A 452 36.96 -17.16 -10.45
C VAL A 452 35.70 -18.04 -10.53
N GLY A 453 35.17 -18.28 -11.73
CA GLY A 453 34.05 -19.20 -11.98
C GLY A 453 32.73 -18.51 -12.30
N SER A 454 32.53 -17.29 -11.79
CA SER A 454 31.44 -16.38 -12.16
C SER A 454 31.96 -15.28 -13.10
N GLY A 455 31.15 -14.91 -14.09
CA GLY A 455 31.50 -13.93 -15.11
C GLY A 455 30.33 -13.02 -15.46
N THR A 456 30.50 -12.09 -16.38
CA THR A 456 29.62 -10.92 -16.51
C THR A 456 28.61 -11.07 -17.65
N TYR A 457 27.67 -12.03 -17.59
CA TYR A 457 26.66 -12.25 -18.63
C TYR A 457 25.38 -11.41 -18.42
N THR A 458 25.54 -10.08 -18.35
CA THR A 458 24.51 -9.06 -18.08
C THR A 458 23.18 -9.26 -18.82
N HIS A 459 23.19 -9.75 -20.06
CA HIS A 459 21.96 -10.02 -20.82
C HIS A 459 21.01 -11.01 -20.14
N LEU A 460 21.52 -11.98 -19.37
CA LEU A 460 20.71 -12.95 -18.66
C LEU A 460 19.98 -12.30 -17.47
N GLY A 461 20.66 -11.44 -16.71
CA GLY A 461 20.07 -10.62 -15.67
C GLY A 461 18.99 -9.68 -16.20
N LEU A 462 19.29 -9.01 -17.32
CA LEU A 462 18.33 -8.11 -17.98
C LEU A 462 17.10 -8.84 -18.51
N GLN A 463 17.25 -10.07 -19.03
CA GLN A 463 16.13 -10.91 -19.44
C GLN A 463 15.29 -11.40 -18.24
N LEU A 464 15.93 -11.76 -17.14
CA LEU A 464 15.25 -12.13 -15.89
C LEU A 464 14.42 -10.96 -15.33
N VAL A 465 15.02 -9.77 -15.22
CA VAL A 465 14.32 -8.56 -14.73
C VAL A 465 13.20 -8.14 -15.69
N GLN A 466 13.41 -8.21 -17.00
CA GLN A 466 12.36 -7.95 -18.00
C GLN A 466 11.16 -8.90 -17.82
N GLN A 467 11.42 -10.18 -17.57
CA GLN A 467 10.37 -11.17 -17.32
C GLN A 467 9.66 -10.88 -15.98
N ASN A 468 10.41 -10.63 -14.90
CA ASN A 468 9.85 -10.34 -13.58
C ASN A 468 8.95 -9.09 -13.59
N ILE A 469 9.36 -8.01 -14.28
CA ILE A 469 8.52 -6.82 -14.48
C ILE A 469 7.22 -7.18 -15.21
N THR A 470 7.28 -8.08 -16.20
CA THR A 470 6.12 -8.47 -16.99
C THR A 470 5.12 -9.27 -16.15
N ASP A 471 5.62 -10.22 -15.37
CA ASP A 471 4.80 -11.08 -14.51
C ASP A 471 4.26 -10.31 -13.28
N TYR A 472 5.07 -9.45 -12.65
CA TYR A 472 4.62 -8.56 -11.57
C TYR A 472 3.56 -7.57 -12.07
N LYS A 473 3.76 -6.91 -13.22
CA LYS A 473 2.73 -6.04 -13.84
C LYS A 473 1.42 -6.79 -14.12
N ALA A 474 1.49 -8.06 -14.49
CA ALA A 474 0.29 -8.89 -14.65
C ALA A 474 -0.37 -9.19 -13.29
N ALA A 475 0.40 -9.57 -12.27
CA ALA A 475 -0.10 -9.87 -10.93
C ALA A 475 -0.73 -8.65 -10.24
N CYS A 476 -0.02 -7.52 -10.17
CA CYS A 476 -0.49 -6.31 -9.50
C CYS A 476 -1.60 -5.56 -10.26
N SER A 477 -1.90 -5.93 -11.51
CA SER A 477 -3.11 -5.42 -12.21
C SER A 477 -4.44 -5.90 -11.59
N ASN A 478 -4.39 -6.90 -10.70
CA ASN A 478 -5.52 -7.36 -9.91
C ASN A 478 -5.70 -6.47 -8.65
N PRO A 479 -6.86 -5.82 -8.44
CA PRO A 479 -7.13 -5.05 -7.22
C PRO A 479 -7.07 -5.84 -5.91
N MET A 480 -7.11 -7.18 -5.96
CA MET A 480 -6.98 -8.08 -4.81
C MET A 480 -5.54 -8.60 -4.59
N PHE A 481 -4.57 -8.15 -5.37
CA PHE A 481 -3.14 -8.44 -5.10
C PHE A 481 -2.67 -7.56 -3.92
N PRO A 482 -1.77 -8.02 -3.02
CA PRO A 482 -1.40 -7.26 -1.82
C PRO A 482 -0.83 -5.86 -2.11
N TYR A 483 -0.12 -5.71 -3.22
CA TYR A 483 0.56 -4.47 -3.63
C TYR A 483 0.15 -4.09 -5.06
N PRO A 484 -1.10 -3.64 -5.28
CA PRO A 484 -1.65 -3.45 -6.62
C PRO A 484 -0.89 -2.37 -7.42
N CYS A 485 -1.22 -2.25 -8.69
CA CYS A 485 -0.69 -1.22 -9.59
C CYS A 485 -1.83 -0.50 -10.32
N ASP A 486 -1.59 0.74 -10.73
CA ASP A 486 -2.47 1.54 -11.57
C ASP A 486 -1.74 2.03 -12.83
N ALA A 487 -2.27 3.08 -13.47
CA ALA A 487 -1.64 3.69 -14.65
C ALA A 487 -0.48 4.65 -14.31
N ASN A 488 -0.26 4.95 -13.02
CA ASN A 488 0.76 5.86 -12.53
C ASN A 488 2.00 5.12 -11.99
N THR A 489 1.86 3.85 -11.59
CA THR A 489 2.94 3.01 -11.07
C THR A 489 4.17 3.02 -11.99
N LYS A 490 5.26 3.62 -11.51
CA LYS A 490 6.54 3.65 -12.24
C LYS A 490 7.34 2.39 -11.97
N PHE A 491 7.97 1.84 -12.99
CA PHE A 491 8.91 0.73 -12.88
C PHE A 491 10.29 1.22 -13.32
N ILE A 492 11.31 0.98 -12.51
CA ILE A 492 12.66 1.51 -12.68
C ILE A 492 13.67 0.40 -12.39
N ASN A 493 14.75 0.33 -13.16
CA ASN A 493 15.87 -0.57 -12.91
C ASN A 493 17.13 0.22 -12.58
N ILE A 494 17.97 -0.33 -11.69
CA ILE A 494 19.33 0.15 -11.42
C ILE A 494 20.28 -1.01 -11.66
N LEU A 495 21.05 -0.97 -12.74
CA LEU A 495 22.10 -1.95 -13.06
C LEU A 495 23.42 -1.51 -12.42
N VAL A 496 23.98 -2.33 -11.53
CA VAL A 496 25.30 -2.11 -10.91
C VAL A 496 26.27 -3.17 -11.45
N THR A 497 27.37 -2.78 -12.11
CA THR A 497 28.28 -3.72 -12.81
C THR A 497 29.71 -3.21 -12.96
N ASP A 498 30.70 -4.12 -13.01
CA ASP A 498 32.13 -3.78 -13.12
C ASP A 498 32.55 -3.20 -14.49
N GLY A 499 31.64 -3.28 -15.46
CA GLY A 499 31.68 -2.51 -16.70
C GLY A 499 32.15 -3.27 -17.95
N ASP A 500 32.70 -4.48 -17.83
CA ASP A 500 33.11 -5.29 -19.00
C ASP A 500 32.33 -6.62 -19.13
N TYR A 501 31.17 -6.55 -19.78
CA TYR A 501 30.32 -7.73 -19.96
C TYR A 501 30.86 -8.76 -20.96
N GLN A 502 30.66 -10.04 -20.65
CA GLN A 502 30.95 -11.21 -21.51
C GLN A 502 29.82 -11.51 -22.52
N SER A 503 28.72 -10.75 -22.44
CA SER A 503 27.64 -10.74 -23.43
C SER A 503 28.08 -10.09 -24.75
N THR A 504 27.34 -10.27 -25.84
CA THR A 504 27.45 -9.36 -27.00
C THR A 504 26.57 -8.14 -26.82
N ASP A 505 26.98 -6.99 -27.36
CA ASP A 505 26.22 -5.73 -27.39
C ASP A 505 24.75 -5.96 -27.80
N ALA A 506 24.49 -6.75 -28.84
CA ALA A 506 23.14 -7.06 -29.32
C ALA A 506 22.28 -7.83 -28.29
N GLN A 507 22.88 -8.70 -27.47
CA GLN A 507 22.17 -9.40 -26.40
C GLN A 507 21.82 -8.47 -25.23
N VAL A 508 22.64 -7.44 -24.97
CA VAL A 508 22.44 -6.47 -23.88
C VAL A 508 21.48 -5.36 -24.31
N GLN A 509 21.62 -4.86 -25.54
CA GLN A 509 20.77 -3.82 -26.13
C GLN A 509 19.30 -4.25 -26.22
N ALA A 510 19.03 -5.50 -26.64
CA ALA A 510 17.67 -5.96 -26.90
C ALA A 510 16.72 -5.88 -25.68
N PRO A 511 17.05 -6.44 -24.48
CA PRO A 511 16.19 -6.32 -23.30
C PRO A 511 16.13 -4.89 -22.76
N LEU A 512 17.22 -4.12 -22.79
CA LEU A 512 17.23 -2.72 -22.35
C LEU A 512 16.25 -1.86 -23.18
N GLN A 513 16.33 -1.95 -24.52
CA GLN A 513 15.41 -1.22 -25.38
C GLN A 513 13.97 -1.74 -25.29
N ALA A 514 13.77 -3.04 -25.06
CA ALA A 514 12.43 -3.59 -24.84
C ALA A 514 11.79 -3.10 -23.52
N MET A 515 12.57 -3.01 -22.44
CA MET A 515 12.13 -2.44 -21.16
C MET A 515 11.85 -0.94 -21.28
N PHE A 516 12.72 -0.17 -21.93
CA PHE A 516 12.50 1.26 -22.18
C PHE A 516 11.21 1.50 -23.00
N ASN A 517 11.00 0.74 -24.07
CA ASN A 517 9.76 0.79 -24.86
C ASN A 517 8.50 0.36 -24.07
N ALA A 518 8.66 -0.35 -22.95
CA ALA A 518 7.60 -0.73 -22.01
C ALA A 518 7.47 0.24 -20.81
N GLY A 519 8.07 1.43 -20.91
CA GLY A 519 8.00 2.49 -19.90
C GLY A 519 8.93 2.30 -18.69
N VAL A 520 10.00 1.53 -18.84
CA VAL A 520 10.94 1.20 -17.74
C VAL A 520 12.32 1.78 -18.06
N THR A 521 12.71 2.85 -17.36
CA THR A 521 14.07 3.39 -17.44
C THR A 521 15.03 2.48 -16.68
N THR A 522 16.17 2.16 -17.29
CA THR A 522 17.29 1.47 -16.62
C THR A 522 18.46 2.44 -16.46
N TYR A 523 18.73 2.83 -15.21
CA TYR A 523 19.95 3.54 -14.82
C TYR A 523 21.11 2.55 -14.71
N VAL A 524 22.34 3.01 -14.97
CA VAL A 524 23.53 2.15 -15.00
C VAL A 524 24.64 2.78 -14.17
N ILE A 525 25.11 2.05 -13.16
CA ILE A 525 26.25 2.40 -12.32
C ILE A 525 27.42 1.48 -12.70
N GLY A 526 28.50 2.08 -13.18
CA GLY A 526 29.79 1.39 -13.30
C GLY A 526 30.45 1.37 -11.93
N PHE A 527 30.70 0.18 -11.38
CA PHE A 527 31.18 0.02 -10.02
C PHE A 527 32.56 -0.67 -9.89
N GLY A 528 33.45 -0.12 -9.06
CA GLY A 528 34.77 -0.68 -8.74
C GLY A 528 35.91 -0.33 -9.71
N ASP A 529 37.08 -0.95 -9.54
CA ASP A 529 38.33 -0.55 -10.22
C ASP A 529 38.29 -0.67 -11.76
N LEU A 530 37.55 -1.64 -12.30
CA LEU A 530 37.61 -2.05 -13.72
C LEU A 530 36.85 -1.13 -14.69
N VAL A 531 36.04 -0.22 -14.16
CA VAL A 531 35.16 0.70 -14.92
C VAL A 531 35.94 1.74 -15.73
N ASN A 532 37.17 2.04 -15.29
CA ASN A 532 38.02 3.13 -15.80
C ASN A 532 38.69 2.80 -17.15
N SER A 533 38.46 1.62 -17.73
CA SER A 533 38.98 1.29 -19.06
C SER A 533 38.14 1.98 -20.16
N PRO A 534 38.74 2.50 -21.25
CA PRO A 534 37.97 3.10 -22.34
C PRO A 534 36.94 2.16 -22.99
N MET A 535 37.13 0.85 -22.89
CA MET A 535 36.16 -0.14 -23.37
C MET A 535 35.00 -0.29 -22.38
N SER A 536 35.30 -0.37 -21.08
CA SER A 536 34.31 -0.41 -19.99
C SER A 536 33.42 0.83 -20.03
N MET A 537 34.02 2.03 -20.07
CA MET A 537 33.29 3.30 -20.23
C MET A 537 32.40 3.31 -21.48
N THR A 538 32.84 2.72 -22.60
CA THR A 538 32.03 2.64 -23.82
C THR A 538 30.83 1.69 -23.63
N LYS A 539 31.05 0.52 -23.03
CA LYS A 539 29.97 -0.45 -22.72
C LYS A 539 28.95 0.10 -21.72
N LEU A 540 29.41 0.75 -20.65
CA LEU A 540 28.58 1.40 -19.63
C LEU A 540 27.71 2.51 -20.24
N ASN A 541 28.30 3.40 -21.04
CA ASN A 541 27.54 4.42 -21.78
C ASN A 541 26.53 3.82 -22.75
N ASN A 542 26.90 2.78 -23.51
CA ASN A 542 25.98 2.08 -24.40
C ASN A 542 24.76 1.52 -23.62
N MET A 543 24.99 0.87 -22.48
CA MET A 543 23.90 0.35 -21.63
C MET A 543 22.98 1.46 -21.11
N ALA A 544 23.54 2.57 -20.60
CA ALA A 544 22.73 3.70 -20.15
C ALA A 544 21.87 4.30 -21.28
N ASN A 545 22.49 4.51 -22.46
CA ASN A 545 21.79 5.02 -23.64
C ASN A 545 20.69 4.06 -24.14
N TRP A 546 20.91 2.74 -24.10
CA TRP A 546 19.89 1.76 -24.48
C TRP A 546 18.76 1.64 -23.46
N GLY A 547 19.08 1.77 -22.17
CA GLY A 547 18.13 1.67 -21.04
C GLY A 547 17.27 2.92 -20.79
N SER A 548 17.66 4.07 -21.34
CA SER A 548 16.98 5.38 -21.17
C SER A 548 16.57 6.06 -22.48
N GLY A 549 16.75 5.39 -23.62
CA GLY A 549 16.52 6.00 -24.94
C GLY A 549 17.48 7.13 -25.31
N GLY A 550 18.63 7.24 -24.62
CA GLY A 550 19.63 8.29 -24.81
C GLY A 550 19.44 9.53 -23.92
N ALA A 551 18.59 9.45 -22.89
CA ALA A 551 18.46 10.51 -21.89
C ALA A 551 19.60 10.48 -20.85
N GLU A 552 20.02 9.28 -20.43
CA GLU A 552 20.98 9.05 -19.34
C GLU A 552 22.38 8.64 -19.83
N MET A 553 23.37 8.95 -18.99
CA MET A 553 24.74 8.42 -19.06
C MET A 553 24.97 7.47 -17.88
N TYR A 554 26.10 6.76 -17.86
CA TYR A 554 26.43 5.92 -16.71
C TYR A 554 26.96 6.75 -15.53
N TYR A 555 26.73 6.26 -14.31
CA TYR A 555 27.24 6.82 -13.06
C TYR A 555 28.54 6.11 -12.68
N ASP A 556 29.58 6.85 -12.35
CA ASP A 556 30.93 6.32 -12.07
C ASP A 556 31.16 6.16 -10.56
N ALA A 557 31.27 4.92 -10.07
CA ALA A 557 31.29 4.59 -8.65
C ALA A 557 32.51 3.70 -8.29
N ASN A 558 33.67 4.31 -8.08
CA ASN A 558 34.91 3.58 -7.80
C ASN A 558 35.04 3.05 -6.35
N ASN A 559 34.07 3.26 -5.47
CA ASN A 559 34.02 2.76 -4.08
C ASN A 559 32.59 2.85 -3.50
N GLN A 560 32.37 2.31 -2.30
CA GLN A 560 31.08 2.34 -1.58
C GLN A 560 30.44 3.74 -1.53
N MET A 561 31.14 4.75 -1.04
CA MET A 561 30.61 6.13 -0.90
C MET A 561 30.24 6.75 -2.26
N ALA A 562 30.93 6.36 -3.33
CA ALA A 562 30.58 6.78 -4.69
C ALA A 562 29.35 6.02 -5.24
N LEU A 563 29.14 4.77 -4.82
CA LEU A 563 27.93 3.99 -5.13
C LEU A 563 26.71 4.52 -4.37
N GLU A 564 26.85 4.81 -3.07
CA GLU A 564 25.83 5.48 -2.24
C GLU A 564 25.42 6.82 -2.87
N ALA A 565 26.38 7.66 -3.27
CA ALA A 565 26.11 8.94 -3.93
C ALA A 565 25.45 8.79 -5.32
N ALA A 566 25.81 7.77 -6.10
CA ALA A 566 25.17 7.47 -7.38
C ALA A 566 23.73 6.99 -7.20
N LEU A 567 23.49 6.11 -6.22
CA LEU A 567 22.16 5.64 -5.84
C LEU A 567 21.26 6.79 -5.39
N ALA A 568 21.76 7.64 -4.47
CA ALA A 568 21.04 8.84 -4.02
C ALA A 568 20.68 9.77 -5.19
N SER A 569 21.64 10.04 -6.10
CA SER A 569 21.41 10.90 -7.26
C SER A 569 20.38 10.34 -8.25
N ILE A 570 20.29 9.01 -8.41
CA ILE A 570 19.24 8.36 -9.21
C ILE A 570 17.87 8.52 -8.52
N ILE A 571 17.81 8.30 -7.20
CA ILE A 571 16.58 8.47 -6.41
C ILE A 571 16.06 9.91 -6.45
N GLU A 572 16.92 10.93 -6.35
CA GLU A 572 16.53 12.35 -6.43
C GLU A 572 15.81 12.73 -7.75
N GLN A 573 16.01 11.96 -8.82
CA GLN A 573 15.38 12.18 -10.12
C GLN A 573 13.99 11.51 -10.22
N ILE A 574 13.65 10.62 -9.29
CA ILE A 574 12.34 9.96 -9.25
C ILE A 574 11.32 10.97 -8.74
N SER A 575 10.37 11.35 -9.59
CA SER A 575 9.25 12.18 -9.16
C SER A 575 8.29 11.37 -8.28
N PHE A 576 8.49 11.42 -6.98
CA PHE A 576 7.55 10.95 -5.97
C PHE A 576 6.29 11.82 -5.94
N ASP A 577 5.16 11.23 -5.55
CA ASP A 577 3.93 11.98 -5.32
C ASP A 577 3.93 12.54 -3.88
N PRO A 578 3.89 13.87 -3.66
CA PRO A 578 3.89 14.47 -2.32
C PRO A 578 2.66 14.10 -1.48
N CYS A 579 1.64 13.50 -2.11
CA CYS A 579 0.39 13.11 -1.49
C CYS A 579 0.34 11.63 -1.08
N CYS A 580 1.38 10.84 -1.38
CA CYS A 580 1.44 9.43 -1.00
C CYS A 580 1.66 9.26 0.50
N GLY A 581 0.75 8.53 1.15
CA GLY A 581 0.92 8.07 2.52
C GLY A 581 2.08 7.08 2.62
N PHE A 582 3.06 7.45 3.44
CA PHE A 582 4.26 6.67 3.71
C PHE A 582 3.91 5.28 4.26
N VAL A 583 4.52 4.24 3.69
CA VAL A 583 4.83 3.04 4.48
C VAL A 583 5.74 3.52 5.62
N ASN A 584 5.63 2.97 6.83
CA ASN A 584 6.52 3.36 7.92
C ASN A 584 7.24 2.11 8.48
N CYS A 585 8.38 1.79 7.88
CA CYS A 585 9.19 0.63 8.24
C CYS A 585 9.72 0.71 9.69
N ALA A 586 9.83 1.91 10.27
CA ALA A 586 10.19 2.09 11.68
C ALA A 586 9.06 1.77 12.68
N ASN A 587 7.80 1.65 12.23
CA ASN A 587 6.66 1.22 13.05
C ASN A 587 6.15 -0.19 12.70
N VAL A 588 6.54 -0.71 11.53
CA VAL A 588 6.29 -2.08 11.10
C VAL A 588 7.61 -2.62 10.55
N PRO A 589 8.51 -3.12 11.42
CA PRO A 589 9.53 -4.06 10.96
C PRO A 589 8.85 -5.28 10.31
N GLU A 590 9.58 -5.99 9.43
CA GLU A 590 9.16 -7.34 9.03
C GLU A 590 8.92 -8.20 10.29
N PRO A 591 7.95 -9.14 10.27
CA PRO A 591 7.41 -9.76 11.48
C PRO A 591 8.51 -10.24 12.43
N THR A 592 8.52 -9.67 13.64
CA THR A 592 9.64 -9.76 14.56
C THR A 592 10.05 -11.20 14.80
N THR A 593 11.28 -11.54 14.41
CA THR A 593 12.02 -12.57 15.11
C THR A 593 12.04 -12.18 16.59
N ASP A 594 11.66 -13.09 17.49
CA ASP A 594 11.49 -12.81 18.94
C ASP A 594 12.84 -12.61 19.68
N GLU A 595 13.90 -12.22 18.97
CA GLU A 595 15.23 -11.91 19.50
C GLU A 595 15.47 -10.39 19.51
N PRO A 596 16.07 -9.82 20.58
CA PRO A 596 16.49 -8.42 20.57
C PRO A 596 17.70 -8.24 19.63
N ASP A 597 17.79 -7.05 19.01
CA ASP A 597 18.87 -6.70 18.08
C ASP A 597 20.27 -7.12 18.59
N PRO A 598 21.13 -7.69 17.74
CA PRO A 598 22.51 -7.97 18.10
C PRO A 598 23.24 -6.65 18.39
N LEU A 599 23.38 -6.33 19.68
CA LEU A 599 23.96 -5.09 20.16
C LEU A 599 25.30 -4.79 19.46
N PRO A 600 25.54 -3.52 19.07
CA PRO A 600 26.75 -3.15 18.34
C PRO A 600 27.99 -3.60 19.13
N MET A 601 28.87 -4.31 18.43
CA MET A 601 29.95 -5.09 19.04
C MET A 601 30.90 -4.19 19.84
N ASP A 602 30.75 -4.19 21.16
CA ASP A 602 31.47 -3.25 22.04
C ASP A 602 32.98 -3.50 21.96
N THR A 603 33.71 -2.51 21.47
CA THR A 603 35.12 -2.66 21.08
C THR A 603 36.03 -2.54 22.30
N THR A 604 36.03 -3.59 23.14
CA THR A 604 36.84 -3.72 24.36
C THR A 604 38.34 -3.81 24.05
N SER A 605 38.90 -2.69 23.59
CA SER A 605 40.32 -2.45 23.37
C SER A 605 40.96 -2.19 24.73
N THR A 606 41.60 -3.23 25.28
CA THR A 606 42.21 -3.19 26.63
C THR A 606 43.49 -2.35 26.66
N THR A 607 43.35 -1.02 26.69
CA THR A 607 44.43 -0.08 27.01
C THR A 607 44.00 0.84 28.14
N SER A 608 44.50 0.56 29.33
CA SER A 608 44.25 1.35 30.54
C SER A 608 45.16 2.59 30.58
N GLU A 609 44.60 3.77 30.35
CA GLU A 609 45.18 5.04 30.80
C GLU A 609 44.18 5.80 31.67
N SER A 610 44.70 6.49 32.69
CA SER A 610 43.94 7.08 33.78
C SER A 610 44.38 8.51 34.00
N GLU A 611 43.59 9.49 33.53
CA GLU A 611 43.73 10.90 33.91
C GLU A 611 42.41 11.45 34.47
N SER A 612 42.50 12.53 35.27
CA SER A 612 41.38 12.98 36.13
C SER A 612 41.14 14.49 36.07
N ALA A 613 39.87 14.88 36.02
CA ALA A 613 39.33 16.18 36.41
C ALA A 613 37.82 15.98 36.72
N THR A 614 37.18 16.46 37.80
CA THR A 614 36.93 17.85 38.27
C THR A 614 36.37 18.76 37.18
N ASP A 615 35.29 19.53 37.34
CA ASP A 615 34.33 19.74 38.45
C ASP A 615 33.04 20.31 37.79
N THR A 616 31.83 20.26 38.32
CA THR A 616 31.33 21.17 39.37
C THR A 616 29.89 20.80 39.71
N ALA A 617 29.51 20.83 40.99
CA ALA A 617 28.13 20.58 41.42
C ALA A 617 27.18 21.79 41.19
N THR A 618 25.87 21.54 41.25
CA THR A 618 24.96 22.42 42.00
C THR A 618 23.99 21.54 42.79
N ASP A 619 23.84 21.86 44.06
CA ASP A 619 23.20 21.04 45.09
C ASP A 619 21.90 21.70 45.57
N THR A 620 20.93 20.90 46.03
CA THR A 620 19.83 21.32 46.92
C THR A 620 19.30 20.09 47.67
N GLU A 621 19.78 19.89 48.90
CA GLU A 621 19.23 18.91 49.84
C GLU A 621 17.72 19.11 50.10
N THR A 622 17.01 18.04 50.42
CA THR A 622 16.09 18.01 51.58
C THR A 622 16.12 16.59 52.19
N THR A 623 15.93 16.50 53.49
CA THR A 623 16.49 15.44 54.35
C THR A 623 15.46 14.46 54.96
N THR A 624 15.97 13.35 55.49
CA THR A 624 15.40 12.48 56.56
C THR A 624 14.12 11.64 56.28
N ASP A 625 13.84 10.52 56.98
CA ASP A 625 14.65 9.49 57.69
C ASP A 625 13.70 8.34 58.19
N THR A 626 14.27 7.22 58.65
CA THR A 626 13.68 6.13 59.47
C THR A 626 12.77 5.09 58.77
N GLY A 627 13.02 3.79 59.06
CA GLY A 627 12.18 2.68 58.57
C GLY A 627 12.70 1.24 58.77
N VAL A 628 13.59 0.95 59.73
CA VAL A 628 14.31 -0.34 59.84
C VAL A 628 13.55 -1.42 60.63
N THR A 629 13.34 -2.61 60.01
CA THR A 629 13.50 -4.00 60.55
C THR A 629 13.31 -4.98 59.37
N ALA A 630 14.17 -5.97 59.05
CA ALA A 630 14.65 -7.14 59.81
C ALA A 630 13.52 -8.17 60.08
N THR A 631 13.66 -9.50 59.96
CA THR A 631 14.78 -10.43 59.63
C THR A 631 14.14 -11.77 59.13
N ASP A 632 14.76 -12.91 58.79
CA ASP A 632 16.09 -13.53 59.04
C ASP A 632 16.36 -14.72 58.06
N THR A 633 17.50 -15.42 58.22
CA THR A 633 17.83 -16.82 57.79
C THR A 633 18.55 -17.08 56.44
N ASP A 634 19.88 -17.26 56.52
CA ASP A 634 20.71 -17.99 55.54
C ASP A 634 20.47 -19.51 55.55
N ALA A 635 20.72 -20.18 54.40
CA ALA A 635 21.10 -21.60 54.37
C ALA A 635 21.89 -21.94 53.09
N THR A 636 23.22 -22.03 53.19
CA THR A 636 24.09 -22.53 52.12
C THR A 636 24.21 -24.05 52.15
N THR A 637 24.22 -24.71 50.99
CA THR A 637 24.95 -25.98 50.79
C THR A 637 25.33 -26.15 49.32
N ASP A 638 26.38 -26.93 49.06
CA ASP A 638 27.15 -26.96 47.81
C ASP A 638 27.14 -28.37 47.16
N THR A 639 27.84 -28.51 46.04
CA THR A 639 28.24 -29.71 45.27
C THR A 639 27.23 -30.42 44.33
N PRO A 640 27.70 -30.94 43.17
CA PRO A 640 26.85 -31.44 42.07
C PRO A 640 26.67 -32.97 42.07
N VAL A 641 25.91 -33.49 41.10
CA VAL A 641 25.74 -34.93 40.80
C VAL A 641 26.34 -35.29 39.43
N THR A 642 26.94 -36.48 39.34
CA THR A 642 27.56 -37.00 38.11
C THR A 642 26.99 -38.38 37.76
N THR A 643 26.62 -38.57 36.49
CA THR A 643 26.41 -39.87 35.80
C THR A 643 26.71 -39.62 34.31
N THR A 644 27.79 -40.08 33.70
CA THR A 644 28.39 -41.44 33.55
C THR A 644 27.78 -42.24 32.40
N ASP A 645 28.65 -42.71 31.50
CA ASP A 645 28.36 -43.42 30.26
C ASP A 645 27.54 -44.70 30.39
N THR A 646 26.99 -45.15 29.24
CA THR A 646 26.98 -46.59 28.94
C THR A 646 27.17 -46.82 27.44
N THR A 647 28.26 -47.46 27.07
CA THR A 647 28.50 -48.01 25.71
C THR A 647 28.34 -49.51 25.75
N GLU A 648 27.58 -50.08 24.80
CA GLU A 648 27.76 -51.47 24.37
C GLU A 648 27.73 -51.57 22.84
N THR A 649 28.36 -52.61 22.31
CA THR A 649 28.66 -52.77 20.89
C THR A 649 28.20 -54.15 20.42
N SER A 650 27.66 -54.24 19.21
CA SER A 650 27.44 -55.53 18.53
C SER A 650 27.88 -55.43 17.07
N ALA A 651 28.63 -56.43 16.60
CA ALA A 651 29.21 -56.48 15.26
C ALA A 651 28.92 -57.83 14.59
N GLY A 652 28.68 -57.82 13.28
CA GLY A 652 28.39 -59.01 12.48
C GLY A 652 28.50 -58.72 10.97
N PRO A 653 29.36 -59.42 10.19
CA PRO A 653 29.70 -59.03 8.80
C PRO A 653 29.09 -59.95 7.72
N GLY A 654 29.09 -59.50 6.44
CA GLY A 654 28.58 -60.31 5.32
C GLY A 654 28.75 -59.74 3.90
N THR A 655 29.99 -59.60 3.44
CA THR A 655 30.47 -59.79 2.03
C THR A 655 29.54 -59.58 0.81
N ASP A 656 29.84 -58.53 0.04
CA ASP A 656 30.28 -58.57 -1.37
C ASP A 656 29.53 -59.46 -2.41
N THR A 657 28.94 -58.83 -3.44
CA THR A 657 28.97 -59.37 -4.83
C THR A 657 28.64 -58.28 -5.86
N THR A 658 29.45 -58.17 -6.94
CA THR A 658 29.04 -57.54 -8.22
C THR A 658 28.48 -58.59 -9.17
N PRO A 659 27.58 -58.24 -10.10
CA PRO A 659 28.04 -58.27 -11.51
C PRO A 659 27.45 -57.17 -12.42
N THR A 660 28.07 -57.04 -13.59
CA THR A 660 27.72 -56.12 -14.70
C THR A 660 26.70 -56.76 -15.68
N THR A 661 26.31 -55.99 -16.71
CA THR A 661 25.62 -56.37 -17.98
C THR A 661 24.08 -56.44 -17.94
N THR A 662 23.33 -56.29 -19.04
CA THR A 662 23.45 -55.55 -20.34
C THR A 662 22.14 -55.83 -21.09
N GLU A 663 21.36 -54.84 -21.50
CA GLU A 663 20.21 -55.08 -22.40
C GLU A 663 20.07 -54.05 -23.54
N THR A 664 20.23 -54.57 -24.76
CA THR A 664 19.71 -54.06 -26.06
C THR A 664 19.93 -55.20 -27.05
N PRO A 665 18.88 -55.80 -27.65
CA PRO A 665 18.63 -55.49 -29.07
C PRO A 665 17.15 -55.59 -29.57
N THR A 666 16.68 -54.51 -30.17
CA THR A 666 16.29 -54.35 -31.60
C THR A 666 15.42 -55.40 -32.34
N THR A 667 14.59 -54.87 -33.27
CA THR A 667 13.87 -55.46 -34.43
C THR A 667 12.39 -55.87 -34.24
N GLY A 668 11.48 -55.66 -35.21
CA GLY A 668 11.66 -55.19 -36.60
C GLY A 668 10.39 -54.62 -37.29
N ALA A 669 10.50 -54.34 -38.60
CA ALA A 669 9.55 -53.60 -39.46
C ALA A 669 8.44 -54.51 -40.09
N THR A 670 7.64 -54.19 -41.13
CA THR A 670 7.56 -53.12 -42.19
C THR A 670 6.06 -52.94 -42.59
N GLU A 671 5.53 -52.21 -43.62
CA GLU A 671 6.03 -51.53 -44.85
C GLU A 671 4.99 -50.50 -45.40
N SER A 672 5.40 -49.67 -46.39
CA SER A 672 4.55 -48.84 -47.31
C SER A 672 3.77 -47.64 -46.71
N GLY A 673 3.67 -46.44 -47.31
CA GLY A 673 4.16 -45.84 -48.57
C GLY A 673 3.09 -44.85 -49.11
N GLY A 674 3.35 -43.71 -49.80
CA GLY A 674 4.54 -42.96 -50.26
C GLY A 674 4.10 -41.69 -51.05
N THR A 675 5.02 -40.86 -51.57
CA THR A 675 4.93 -39.95 -52.77
C THR A 675 3.62 -39.21 -53.16
N ASP A 676 3.57 -37.95 -53.61
CA ASP A 676 4.52 -36.81 -53.73
C ASP A 676 3.75 -35.58 -54.33
N SER A 677 4.32 -34.35 -54.28
CA SER A 677 3.93 -33.16 -55.10
C SER A 677 2.47 -32.60 -54.96
N ASP A 678 2.06 -31.48 -55.59
CA ASP A 678 2.64 -30.12 -55.78
C ASP A 678 1.53 -29.17 -56.36
N SER A 679 1.66 -27.85 -56.15
CA SER A 679 0.99 -26.73 -56.86
C SER A 679 -0.55 -26.55 -56.75
N GLY A 680 -1.04 -25.32 -57.03
CA GLY A 680 -2.45 -25.05 -57.34
C GLY A 680 -3.06 -23.75 -56.78
N GLU A 681 -3.05 -22.66 -57.57
CA GLU A 681 -3.77 -21.40 -57.26
C GLU A 681 -5.28 -21.46 -57.60
N PRO A 682 -6.11 -20.48 -57.17
CA PRO A 682 -7.57 -20.64 -57.11
C PRO A 682 -8.33 -20.24 -58.38
N THR A 683 -9.62 -20.62 -58.45
CA THR A 683 -10.76 -19.70 -58.69
C THR A 683 -12.09 -20.45 -58.81
N THR A 684 -13.16 -19.90 -58.22
CA THR A 684 -14.48 -19.61 -58.83
C THR A 684 -15.53 -19.37 -57.74
N GLY A 685 -16.44 -18.41 -57.98
CA GLY A 685 -17.61 -18.17 -57.14
C GLY A 685 -18.88 -18.11 -58.00
N ASN A 686 -20.07 -18.11 -57.38
CA ASN A 686 -21.32 -17.97 -58.13
C ASN A 686 -22.41 -17.18 -57.36
N ASN A 687 -22.43 -15.88 -57.63
CA ASN A 687 -23.58 -15.00 -57.89
C ASN A 687 -24.83 -14.99 -56.96
N PRO A 688 -25.18 -13.83 -56.36
CA PRO A 688 -26.47 -13.57 -55.71
C PRO A 688 -27.49 -12.83 -56.62
N THR A 689 -28.70 -12.60 -56.11
CA THR A 689 -29.73 -11.70 -56.66
C THR A 689 -30.51 -11.02 -55.52
N GLY A 690 -30.90 -9.74 -55.59
CA GLY A 690 -30.61 -8.70 -56.59
C GLY A 690 -31.41 -7.42 -56.30
N GLY A 691 -30.96 -6.26 -56.80
CA GLY A 691 -31.69 -4.98 -56.64
C GLY A 691 -30.93 -3.76 -57.18
N GLN A 692 -31.53 -3.03 -58.12
CA GLN A 692 -31.07 -1.71 -58.61
C GLN A 692 -31.66 -0.59 -57.71
N VAL A 693 -31.32 0.71 -57.76
CA VAL A 693 -31.42 1.66 -58.91
C VAL A 693 -30.60 2.95 -58.67
N THR A 694 -29.61 3.19 -59.55
CA THR A 694 -29.25 4.46 -60.23
C THR A 694 -28.87 5.77 -59.48
N ALA A 695 -27.56 6.09 -59.52
CA ALA A 695 -26.91 7.37 -59.93
C ALA A 695 -27.20 8.70 -59.14
N THR A 696 -26.46 9.82 -59.29
CA THR A 696 -25.46 10.28 -60.29
C THR A 696 -24.36 11.14 -59.63
N ALA A 697 -23.21 11.34 -60.29
CA ALA A 697 -22.09 12.21 -59.84
C ALA A 697 -22.15 13.65 -60.38
N GLY A 698 -21.30 14.55 -59.86
CA GLY A 698 -21.05 15.88 -60.43
C GLY A 698 -20.10 16.75 -59.59
N ASP A 699 -18.97 17.15 -60.16
CA ASP A 699 -17.99 18.11 -59.59
C ASP A 699 -18.48 19.58 -59.73
N THR A 700 -17.79 20.53 -59.08
CA THR A 700 -16.96 21.60 -59.72
C THR A 700 -16.41 22.58 -58.67
N GLU A 701 -15.24 23.15 -58.92
CA GLU A 701 -14.54 24.18 -58.11
C GLU A 701 -15.13 25.61 -58.31
N GLY A 702 -14.69 26.61 -57.53
CA GLY A 702 -14.97 28.02 -57.83
C GLY A 702 -14.57 29.01 -56.72
N GLU A 703 -13.83 30.07 -57.07
CA GLU A 703 -13.21 31.01 -56.12
C GLU A 703 -13.84 32.43 -56.13
N SER A 704 -13.55 33.18 -55.06
CA SER A 704 -13.11 34.60 -55.06
C SER A 704 -14.05 35.77 -54.67
N GLU A 705 -13.38 36.73 -54.01
CA GLU A 705 -13.50 38.19 -53.80
C GLU A 705 -14.58 38.99 -54.60
N THR A 706 -15.10 40.19 -54.24
CA THR A 706 -14.61 41.43 -53.54
C THR A 706 -15.85 42.21 -52.98
N SER A 707 -15.88 43.39 -52.33
CA SER A 707 -14.94 44.42 -51.77
C SER A 707 -15.73 45.45 -50.89
N ASP A 708 -15.04 46.23 -50.04
CA ASP A 708 -15.18 47.67 -49.66
C ASP A 708 -16.56 48.40 -49.71
N THR A 709 -16.92 49.38 -48.85
CA THR A 709 -16.14 50.61 -48.54
C THR A 709 -16.74 51.42 -47.33
N GLU A 710 -15.87 52.09 -46.56
CA GLU A 710 -15.98 53.26 -45.64
C GLU A 710 -17.32 53.78 -45.01
N GLY A 711 -17.23 54.25 -43.75
CA GLY A 711 -18.19 55.17 -43.11
C GLY A 711 -17.93 55.42 -41.60
N THR A 712 -17.36 56.57 -41.22
CA THR A 712 -16.99 56.90 -39.82
C THR A 712 -18.00 57.82 -39.12
N ASP A 713 -18.27 57.61 -37.81
CA ASP A 713 -18.19 58.70 -36.81
C ASP A 713 -18.26 58.25 -35.31
N SER A 714 -17.95 59.20 -34.41
CA SER A 714 -18.36 59.28 -32.98
C SER A 714 -17.80 58.29 -31.92
N ALA A 715 -16.53 58.50 -31.58
CA ALA A 715 -15.98 58.81 -30.23
C ALA A 715 -16.51 58.21 -28.89
N THR A 716 -15.55 58.10 -27.95
CA THR A 716 -15.65 57.98 -26.46
C THR A 716 -16.12 56.65 -25.84
N GLY A 717 -15.34 56.19 -24.85
CA GLY A 717 -15.49 54.92 -24.13
C GLY A 717 -14.30 54.00 -24.40
N GLY A 718 -13.48 53.71 -23.38
CA GLY A 718 -12.17 53.08 -23.57
C GLY A 718 -11.98 51.76 -22.84
N SER A 719 -11.16 50.90 -23.42
CA SER A 719 -10.40 49.86 -22.71
C SER A 719 -9.06 49.67 -23.44
N THR A 720 -7.99 49.40 -22.70
CA THR A 720 -6.68 49.01 -23.23
C THR A 720 -6.12 47.91 -22.33
N ASP A 721 -5.85 46.74 -22.90
CA ASP A 721 -5.23 45.64 -22.19
C ASP A 721 -3.80 45.99 -21.75
N SER A 722 -3.43 45.63 -20.51
CA SER A 722 -2.17 44.93 -20.19
C SER A 722 -1.90 44.88 -18.68
N ALA A 723 -1.57 43.69 -18.19
CA ALA A 723 -0.72 43.38 -17.03
C ALA A 723 -0.98 44.04 -15.66
N GLY A 724 -1.09 43.21 -14.62
CA GLY A 724 -1.04 43.64 -13.22
C GLY A 724 -1.20 42.44 -12.28
N GLY A 725 -0.19 42.14 -11.48
CA GLY A 725 -0.19 40.98 -10.58
C GLY A 725 -0.43 41.31 -9.11
N CYS A 726 -0.48 40.24 -8.32
CA CYS A 726 -0.32 40.20 -6.85
C CYS A 726 -1.34 40.95 -5.96
N GLY A 727 -1.95 40.18 -5.06
CA GLY A 727 -2.00 40.61 -3.65
C GLY A 727 -3.32 40.43 -2.92
N CYS A 728 -3.35 39.44 -2.02
CA CYS A 728 -4.01 39.60 -0.71
C CYS A 728 -2.90 39.53 0.35
N LYS A 729 -2.87 40.51 1.25
CA LYS A 729 -1.93 40.55 2.38
C LYS A 729 -2.52 39.78 3.56
N VAL A 730 -1.65 39.25 4.41
CA VAL A 730 -1.93 39.19 5.84
C VAL A 730 -1.46 40.52 6.44
N ASP A 731 -2.31 41.21 7.18
CA ASP A 731 -1.94 42.43 7.92
C ASP A 731 -1.85 42.10 9.42
N ASP A 732 -0.65 41.74 9.89
CA ASP A 732 -0.37 41.53 11.31
C ASP A 732 -0.29 42.86 12.07
N ALA A 733 -0.95 42.91 13.23
CA ALA A 733 -1.31 44.15 13.91
C ALA A 733 -0.23 44.72 14.85
N GLU A 734 1.04 44.79 14.43
CA GLU A 734 2.10 45.43 15.24
C GLU A 734 3.16 46.19 14.42
N GLY A 735 2.71 47.21 13.69
CA GLY A 735 3.56 48.00 12.80
C GLY A 735 4.54 48.95 13.50
N GLN A 736 5.84 48.68 13.41
CA GLN A 736 6.87 49.71 13.61
C GLN A 736 8.12 49.50 12.76
N THR A 737 8.42 50.45 11.87
CA THR A 737 9.55 50.38 10.93
C THR A 737 10.83 51.01 11.50
N ARG A 738 11.96 50.31 11.34
CA ARG A 738 13.30 50.90 11.43
C ARG A 738 14.21 50.30 10.36
N GLY A 739 14.77 51.15 9.50
CA GLY A 739 15.86 50.81 8.60
C GLY A 739 17.10 51.64 8.91
N LEU A 740 18.25 51.29 8.33
CA LEU A 740 19.45 52.12 8.35
C LEU A 740 20.31 51.89 7.10
N LEU A 741 21.06 52.92 6.73
CA LEU A 741 21.92 53.01 5.55
C LEU A 741 23.40 52.86 5.92
N ALA A 742 24.25 52.70 4.88
CA ALA A 742 25.67 53.07 4.82
C ALA A 742 26.71 52.13 5.50
N SER A 743 27.95 51.96 5.00
CA SER A 743 28.58 52.33 3.71
C SER A 743 30.06 51.86 3.59
N LEU A 744 30.63 51.85 2.36
CA LEU A 744 32.09 51.87 2.02
C LEU A 744 32.91 50.60 2.39
N PHE A 745 34.07 50.22 1.79
CA PHE A 745 34.95 50.70 0.69
C PHE A 745 35.82 49.47 0.20
N THR A 746 36.77 49.42 -0.77
CA THR A 746 37.51 50.38 -1.64
C THR A 746 38.11 49.67 -2.89
N LEU A 747 38.37 50.43 -3.98
CA LEU A 747 39.48 50.33 -4.98
C LEU A 747 39.81 49.06 -5.82
N GLY A 748 39.86 49.26 -7.14
CA GLY A 748 40.59 48.48 -8.17
C GLY A 748 40.34 49.07 -9.58
N LEU A 749 41.36 49.32 -10.41
CA LEU A 749 41.25 50.23 -11.58
C LEU A 749 41.48 49.63 -12.99
N ALA A 750 40.55 49.98 -13.90
CA ALA A 750 40.70 50.38 -15.32
C ALA A 750 41.53 49.55 -16.35
N GLY A 751 40.96 49.33 -17.55
CA GLY A 751 41.63 48.68 -18.69
C GLY A 751 40.93 48.78 -20.06
N PHE A 752 40.89 49.97 -20.66
CA PHE A 752 40.32 50.26 -22.00
C PHE A 752 40.88 49.38 -23.16
N ILE A 753 40.04 48.88 -24.09
CA ILE A 753 40.05 49.17 -25.57
C ILE A 753 39.04 48.35 -26.40
N ARG A 754 38.61 48.92 -27.55
CA ARG A 754 37.72 48.29 -28.56
C ARG A 754 38.54 47.59 -29.68
N ARG A 755 38.06 46.48 -30.25
CA ARG A 755 37.56 46.43 -31.66
C ARG A 755 37.09 45.05 -32.19
N ARG A 756 36.11 45.13 -33.10
CA ARG A 756 35.72 44.16 -34.15
C ARG A 756 36.97 43.66 -34.95
N ARG A 757 36.94 42.55 -35.72
CA ARG A 757 35.88 42.10 -36.67
C ARG A 757 36.20 40.71 -37.27
N ARG A 758 35.16 39.91 -37.58
CA ARG A 758 35.05 38.87 -38.64
C ARG A 758 36.31 38.08 -39.07
N ALA A 759 36.21 36.76 -39.01
CA ALA A 759 35.66 36.05 -40.18
C ALA A 759 34.19 35.75 -39.86
#